data_AF-A0A9Q9DVW7-F1
#
_entry.id   AF-A0A9Q9DVW7-F1
#
_cell.length_a   1.000
_cell.length_b   1.000
_cell.length_c   1.000
_cell.angle_alpha   90.00
_cell.angle_beta   90.00
_cell.angle_gamma   90.00
#
_symmetry.space_group_name_H-M   'P 1'
#
loop_
_entity.id
_entity.type
_entity.pdbx_description
1 polymer ?
#
loop_
_entity_poly.entity_id
_entity_poly.type
_entity_poly.pdbx_seq_one_letter_code
_entity_poly.pdbx_strand_id
1 'polypeptide(L)'
;MPHPTLNVAVSSEIPPSDGGRPLSLQSLPSELLQLIVAYLDTSTLRDVALVSQTLYQYAIDILWHDVCLSDQWKLNVGEENEQISTDRGRGELDEHDDTPIIQKLYILATNPAIASKVQVLTHRCHLPTPNIFNELPRMLFDADNLSQDQRLRALVKLAIRNLANVHTLRIVYGHWNLTNALVGGFLDENRPRNVPLRKLWLECCCFQQEDMYWLLPSKTTGLESIRLRRLGNEMFNPMQRRRLGPMEFKLSRGGKQNFPIHNGAGGFIRTTVQLGDEEPTFQAAQSSLKRRVEKGKAFDDAIWEELPEISDYVQANLMGYSSIPSGPMAPTLESSLEWLVRCSASTLTSLNLDWVHWRCQERYPSHPINSERFLLELSKLRFPHLRALQIRNAVLPTTRLPDSIFLLEDTFLEFLEAHLKIQCLGWPMDKVYSHIKPSVDVLARSQRLVAHLATMLTDLRIDAQHVARGEPVTDKSGAMEQSQERIRRRRFIAEFVPYMRKIEQVKLEGGIPRDEKRELLRALHWCPLKKIVMIGASFPVGNTWGARGYQLRALDPGQADSDFFYGLESEDLDGMLAAYRRGFHRPSDFTFEPTYGWPPQAPLLHTIALHHASTIEELKICGYTGCPILSHPTPIANPLLTGLRYFDNLKQLVLSFWLLTWHEDSYRDAEIIQSWLDTRSPSSTALTVVTPPASPTADQPVDPGHFPHFGHARVAPRPQDFNRWAVALKTKFSPSALAYRVARDIGPYLSPLAKERKGGVRVRASFCLGTHEERRIASDIFDLDIRIGVGDQVLEFVGPREEGETGRWWKKLEERRWF
;
A
#
# COMPACT_ATOMS: atom_id res chain seq x y z
N MET A 1 1.59 56.82 -39.84
CA MET A 1 0.70 56.03 -40.73
C MET A 1 -0.51 55.60 -39.91
N PRO A 2 -1.74 55.85 -40.39
CA PRO A 2 -2.95 55.82 -39.57
C PRO A 2 -3.67 54.47 -39.65
N HIS A 3 -4.32 54.08 -38.56
CA HIS A 3 -5.46 53.16 -38.58
C HIS A 3 -6.74 53.98 -38.39
N PRO A 4 -7.75 53.85 -39.27
CA PRO A 4 -9.01 54.54 -39.13
C PRO A 4 -9.98 53.74 -38.25
N THR A 5 -10.65 54.48 -37.38
CA THR A 5 -11.86 54.13 -36.65
C THR A 5 -13.08 54.12 -37.59
N LEU A 6 -13.96 53.13 -37.41
CA LEU A 6 -15.30 53.11 -38.02
C LEU A 6 -16.33 52.87 -36.91
N ASN A 7 -17.14 53.90 -36.68
CA ASN A 7 -18.36 53.92 -35.87
C ASN A 7 -19.40 52.94 -36.40
N VAL A 8 -20.14 52.25 -35.52
CA VAL A 8 -21.59 52.02 -35.71
C VAL A 8 -22.29 52.05 -34.35
N ALA A 9 -23.47 52.68 -34.34
CA ALA A 9 -24.25 53.17 -33.22
C ALA A 9 -24.76 52.12 -32.22
N VAL A 10 -24.88 52.56 -30.96
CA VAL A 10 -25.63 51.91 -29.88
C VAL A 10 -27.12 52.10 -30.14
N SER A 11 -27.80 51.05 -30.60
CA SER A 11 -29.26 50.94 -30.47
C SER A 11 -29.58 50.33 -29.12
N SER A 12 -30.10 51.16 -28.22
CA SER A 12 -30.68 50.74 -26.94
C SER A 12 -32.04 50.08 -27.19
N GLU A 13 -32.05 48.80 -27.55
CA GLU A 13 -33.21 47.95 -27.38
C GLU A 13 -32.85 46.88 -26.36
N ILE A 14 -33.32 47.11 -25.13
CA ILE A 14 -33.35 46.10 -24.07
C ILE A 14 -34.36 45.05 -24.55
N PRO A 15 -33.94 43.80 -24.83
CA PRO A 15 -34.92 42.75 -25.07
C PRO A 15 -35.73 42.56 -23.79
N PRO A 16 -37.04 42.31 -23.89
CA PRO A 16 -37.90 42.19 -22.72
C PRO A 16 -37.37 41.08 -21.81
N SER A 17 -37.36 41.36 -20.51
CA SER A 17 -37.04 40.40 -19.46
C SER A 17 -37.97 39.20 -19.58
N ASP A 18 -37.45 38.11 -20.15
CA ASP A 18 -38.17 36.85 -20.18
C ASP A 18 -38.33 36.37 -18.73
N GLY A 19 -39.59 36.22 -18.32
CA GLY A 19 -39.99 35.97 -16.94
C GLY A 19 -39.27 34.74 -16.38
N GLY A 20 -38.82 34.84 -15.13
CA GLY A 20 -38.04 33.83 -14.42
C GLY A 20 -38.64 32.43 -14.50
N ARG A 21 -38.17 31.64 -15.49
CA ARG A 21 -38.28 30.19 -15.42
C ARG A 21 -37.35 29.72 -14.30
N PRO A 22 -37.82 28.89 -13.36
CA PRO A 22 -36.92 28.30 -12.37
C PRO A 22 -35.82 27.53 -13.11
N LEU A 23 -34.57 27.80 -12.75
CA LEU A 23 -33.42 27.05 -13.25
C LEU A 23 -33.68 25.55 -12.99
N SER A 24 -33.91 24.79 -14.06
CA SER A 24 -34.10 23.35 -13.98
C SER A 24 -32.78 22.65 -14.25
N LEU A 25 -32.52 21.51 -13.59
CA LEU A 25 -31.34 20.68 -13.87
C LEU A 25 -31.20 20.35 -15.37
N GLN A 26 -32.31 20.17 -16.07
CA GLN A 26 -32.34 19.88 -17.51
C GLN A 26 -31.81 21.02 -18.39
N SER A 27 -31.78 22.25 -17.87
CA SER A 27 -31.31 23.43 -18.59
C SER A 27 -29.81 23.72 -18.39
N LEU A 28 -29.14 22.96 -17.51
CA LEU A 28 -27.71 23.15 -17.26
C LEU A 28 -26.85 22.49 -18.34
N PRO A 29 -25.70 23.09 -18.71
CA PRO A 29 -24.71 22.45 -19.57
C PRO A 29 -24.18 21.13 -18.99
N SER A 30 -23.83 20.20 -19.89
CA SER A 30 -23.27 18.88 -19.54
C SER A 30 -22.09 18.95 -18.58
N GLU A 31 -21.22 19.95 -18.73
CA GLU A 31 -20.05 20.16 -17.88
C GLU A 31 -20.46 20.47 -16.43
N LEU A 32 -21.52 21.26 -16.24
CA LEU A 32 -22.05 21.55 -14.91
C LEU A 32 -22.76 20.34 -14.31
N LEU A 33 -23.49 19.57 -15.12
CA LEU A 33 -24.13 18.33 -14.66
C LEU A 33 -23.09 17.30 -14.23
N GLN A 34 -22.04 17.12 -15.02
CA GLN A 34 -20.92 16.25 -14.67
C GLN A 34 -20.21 16.72 -13.40
N LEU A 35 -20.01 18.03 -13.23
CA LEU A 35 -19.42 18.61 -12.02
C LEU A 35 -20.32 18.34 -10.81
N ILE A 36 -21.63 18.54 -10.91
CA ILE A 36 -22.59 18.28 -9.82
C ILE A 36 -22.51 16.81 -9.39
N VAL A 37 -22.59 15.90 -10.36
CA VAL A 37 -22.59 14.46 -10.10
C VAL A 37 -21.24 14.00 -9.52
N ALA A 38 -20.12 14.62 -9.90
CA ALA A 38 -18.80 14.30 -9.36
C ALA A 38 -18.64 14.60 -7.85
N TYR A 39 -19.51 15.41 -7.25
CA TYR A 39 -19.52 15.67 -5.79
C TYR A 39 -20.46 14.74 -5.01
N LEU A 40 -21.24 13.89 -5.68
CA LEU A 40 -22.14 12.95 -5.03
C LEU A 40 -21.37 11.71 -4.53
N ASP A 41 -21.77 11.19 -3.38
CA ASP A 41 -21.24 9.90 -2.92
C ASP A 41 -21.77 8.73 -3.75
N THR A 42 -21.10 7.58 -3.67
CA THR A 42 -21.44 6.39 -4.47
C THR A 42 -22.87 5.89 -4.25
N SER A 43 -23.44 6.05 -3.05
CA SER A 43 -24.82 5.63 -2.77
C SER A 43 -25.80 6.52 -3.53
N THR A 44 -25.63 7.83 -3.37
CA THR A 44 -26.42 8.85 -4.04
C THR A 44 -26.29 8.72 -5.56
N LEU A 45 -25.10 8.41 -6.07
CA LEU A 45 -24.89 8.13 -7.49
C LEU A 45 -25.71 6.94 -7.99
N ARG A 46 -25.81 5.85 -7.21
CA ARG A 46 -26.63 4.69 -7.56
C ARG A 46 -28.12 5.05 -7.61
N ASP A 47 -28.60 5.77 -6.60
CA ASP A 47 -29.99 6.22 -6.55
C ASP A 47 -30.30 7.16 -7.72
N VAL A 48 -29.39 8.09 -8.01
CA VAL A 48 -29.50 9.00 -9.17
C VAL A 48 -29.49 8.23 -10.48
N ALA A 49 -28.63 7.22 -10.63
CA ALA A 49 -28.57 6.39 -11.84
C ALA A 49 -29.87 5.58 -12.06
N LEU A 50 -30.57 5.22 -10.99
CA LEU A 50 -31.83 4.46 -11.05
C LEU A 50 -33.06 5.36 -11.25
N VAL A 51 -33.04 6.57 -10.69
CA VAL A 51 -34.26 7.41 -10.57
C VAL A 51 -34.23 8.64 -11.48
N SER A 52 -33.07 9.23 -11.76
CA SER A 52 -32.98 10.54 -12.43
C SER A 52 -32.82 10.43 -13.94
N GLN A 53 -33.85 10.77 -14.70
CA GLN A 53 -33.78 10.80 -16.18
C GLN A 53 -32.77 11.82 -16.73
N THR A 54 -32.43 12.86 -15.96
CA THR A 54 -31.50 13.91 -16.40
C THR A 54 -30.06 13.59 -16.04
N LEU A 55 -29.83 13.00 -14.87
CA LEU A 55 -28.47 12.78 -14.35
C LEU A 55 -27.97 11.34 -14.55
N TYR A 56 -28.82 10.39 -14.97
CA TYR A 56 -28.43 8.98 -15.00
C TYR A 56 -27.18 8.73 -15.84
N GLN A 57 -27.04 9.36 -17.01
CA GLN A 57 -25.88 9.13 -17.88
C GLN A 57 -24.57 9.55 -17.19
N TYR A 58 -24.56 10.73 -16.57
CA TYR A 58 -23.39 11.23 -15.84
C TYR A 58 -23.09 10.39 -14.59
N ALA A 59 -24.13 9.89 -13.91
CA ALA A 59 -23.96 9.01 -12.75
C ALA A 59 -23.40 7.64 -13.16
N ILE A 60 -23.90 7.05 -14.25
CA ILE A 60 -23.39 5.80 -14.83
C ILE A 60 -21.92 5.96 -15.25
N ASP A 61 -21.56 7.08 -15.88
CA ASP A 61 -20.19 7.36 -16.28
C ASP A 61 -19.21 7.30 -15.10
N ILE A 62 -19.61 7.85 -13.95
CA ILE A 62 -18.78 7.82 -12.72
C ILE A 62 -18.81 6.44 -12.07
N LEU A 63 -19.98 5.80 -11.97
CA LEU A 63 -20.14 4.50 -11.31
C LEU A 63 -19.37 3.36 -12.00
N TRP A 64 -19.22 3.45 -13.34
CA TRP A 64 -18.56 2.43 -14.15
C TRP A 64 -17.13 2.81 -14.57
N HIS A 65 -16.64 3.98 -14.17
CA HIS A 65 -15.27 4.41 -14.47
C HIS A 65 -14.22 3.41 -13.97
N ASP A 66 -14.36 2.98 -12.72
CA ASP A 66 -13.51 1.99 -12.04
C ASP A 66 -14.29 0.70 -11.78
N VAL A 67 -14.00 -0.36 -12.54
CA VAL A 67 -14.65 -1.66 -12.37
C VAL A 67 -13.72 -2.61 -11.61
N CYS A 68 -14.26 -3.24 -10.55
CA CYS A 68 -13.58 -4.29 -9.79
C CYS A 68 -14.26 -5.65 -9.99
N LEU A 69 -13.51 -6.60 -10.57
CA LEU A 69 -13.83 -8.02 -10.66
C LEU A 69 -13.26 -8.73 -9.42
N SER A 70 -14.15 -9.07 -8.49
CA SER A 70 -13.83 -9.80 -7.26
C SER A 70 -14.71 -11.03 -7.19
N ASP A 71 -14.11 -12.16 -6.86
CA ASP A 71 -14.82 -13.37 -6.46
C ASP A 71 -15.49 -13.13 -5.08
N GLN A 72 -16.14 -14.17 -4.58
CA GLN A 72 -16.69 -14.23 -3.23
C GLN A 72 -16.60 -15.65 -2.69
N TRP A 73 -16.94 -15.85 -1.43
CA TRP A 73 -17.22 -17.19 -0.93
C TRP A 73 -18.72 -17.51 -1.05
N LYS A 74 -19.07 -18.77 -1.23
CA LYS A 74 -20.45 -19.27 -1.30
C LYS A 74 -20.57 -20.62 -0.57
N LEU A 75 -21.72 -20.84 0.06
CA LEU A 75 -22.07 -22.14 0.65
C LEU A 75 -23.04 -22.87 -0.28
N ASN A 76 -22.63 -24.01 -0.81
CA ASN A 76 -23.44 -24.85 -1.68
C ASN A 76 -24.19 -25.88 -0.85
N VAL A 77 -25.52 -25.72 -0.78
CA VAL A 77 -26.42 -26.60 -0.02
C VAL A 77 -27.13 -27.53 -1.01
N GLY A 78 -26.95 -28.84 -0.87
CA GLY A 78 -27.62 -29.86 -1.67
C GLY A 78 -27.82 -31.14 -0.86
N GLU A 79 -28.74 -32.03 -1.30
CA GLU A 79 -29.17 -33.22 -0.54
C GLU A 79 -27.99 -34.13 -0.11
N GLU A 80 -26.93 -34.22 -0.91
CA GLU A 80 -25.72 -35.01 -0.59
C GLU A 80 -24.76 -34.30 0.40
N ASN A 81 -24.84 -32.96 0.50
CA ASN A 81 -23.90 -32.11 1.23
C ASN A 81 -24.49 -31.50 2.52
N GLU A 82 -25.78 -31.71 2.82
CA GLU A 82 -26.44 -31.23 4.05
C GLU A 82 -25.77 -31.74 5.34
N GLN A 83 -25.05 -32.86 5.26
CA GLN A 83 -24.33 -33.46 6.38
C GLN A 83 -22.99 -32.77 6.69
N ILE A 84 -22.47 -31.95 5.78
CA ILE A 84 -21.20 -31.23 5.95
C ILE A 84 -21.47 -29.96 6.77
N SER A 85 -21.09 -29.97 8.05
CA SER A 85 -21.16 -28.80 8.93
C SER A 85 -19.81 -28.08 8.96
N THR A 86 -19.80 -26.80 8.62
CA THR A 86 -18.65 -25.91 8.73
C THR A 86 -18.93 -24.81 9.76
N ASP A 87 -17.92 -24.03 10.17
CA ASP A 87 -18.12 -22.89 11.08
C ASP A 87 -19.05 -21.80 10.49
N ARG A 88 -19.26 -21.82 9.16
CA ARG A 88 -20.11 -20.86 8.44
C ARG A 88 -21.50 -21.42 8.08
N GLY A 89 -21.83 -22.64 8.51
CA GLY A 89 -23.12 -23.27 8.27
C GLY A 89 -23.02 -24.67 7.65
N ARG A 90 -24.19 -25.23 7.30
CA ARG A 90 -24.31 -26.54 6.66
C ARG A 90 -24.25 -26.42 5.14
N GLY A 91 -23.44 -27.25 4.51
CA GLY A 91 -23.20 -27.25 3.08
C GLY A 91 -21.71 -27.27 2.75
N GLU A 92 -21.42 -27.40 1.48
CA GLU A 92 -20.06 -27.42 0.99
C GLU A 92 -19.56 -26.01 0.65
N LEU A 93 -18.38 -25.68 1.18
CA LEU A 93 -17.81 -24.34 1.10
C LEU A 93 -17.00 -24.17 -0.19
N ASP A 94 -17.42 -23.21 -1.03
CA ASP A 94 -16.62 -22.69 -2.14
C ASP A 94 -16.07 -21.32 -1.74
N GLU A 95 -14.77 -21.25 -1.45
CA GLU A 95 -14.12 -19.99 -1.06
C GLU A 95 -13.88 -19.06 -2.24
N HIS A 96 -13.98 -19.53 -3.50
CA HIS A 96 -13.61 -18.75 -4.68
C HIS A 96 -14.69 -18.86 -5.76
N ASP A 97 -15.91 -18.48 -5.41
CA ASP A 97 -17.07 -18.42 -6.29
C ASP A 97 -16.99 -17.20 -7.22
N ASP A 98 -16.95 -17.48 -8.53
CA ASP A 98 -16.77 -16.48 -9.59
C ASP A 98 -18.09 -15.80 -10.04
N THR A 99 -19.24 -16.10 -9.40
CA THR A 99 -20.56 -15.56 -9.79
C THR A 99 -20.56 -14.04 -9.97
N PRO A 100 -19.99 -13.22 -9.04
CA PRO A 100 -20.01 -11.76 -9.19
C PRO A 100 -19.12 -11.28 -10.35
N ILE A 101 -18.06 -12.03 -10.68
CA ILE A 101 -17.20 -11.75 -11.83
C ILE A 101 -17.98 -12.02 -13.11
N ILE A 102 -18.63 -13.18 -13.23
CA ILE A 102 -19.41 -13.58 -14.39
C ILE A 102 -20.52 -12.56 -14.68
N GLN A 103 -21.31 -12.18 -13.67
CA GLN A 103 -22.39 -11.20 -13.82
C GLN A 103 -21.88 -9.83 -14.31
N LYS A 104 -20.79 -9.32 -13.72
CA LYS A 104 -20.19 -8.05 -14.17
C LYS A 104 -19.67 -8.11 -15.59
N LEU A 105 -18.98 -9.20 -15.95
CA LEU A 105 -18.47 -9.38 -17.31
C LEU A 105 -19.61 -9.50 -18.32
N TYR A 106 -20.72 -10.15 -17.96
CA TYR A 106 -21.91 -10.23 -18.80
C TYR A 106 -22.51 -8.86 -19.10
N ILE A 107 -22.64 -7.99 -18.09
CA ILE A 107 -23.09 -6.60 -18.30
C ILE A 107 -22.17 -5.88 -19.28
N LEU A 108 -20.85 -6.02 -19.12
CA LEU A 108 -19.86 -5.37 -19.99
C LEU A 108 -19.85 -5.96 -21.41
N ALA A 109 -20.14 -7.25 -21.57
CA ALA A 109 -20.22 -7.92 -22.85
C ALA A 109 -21.51 -7.55 -23.62
N THR A 110 -22.62 -7.35 -22.92
CA THR A 110 -23.93 -7.06 -23.52
C THR A 110 -24.23 -5.57 -23.67
N ASN A 111 -23.54 -4.70 -22.93
CA ASN A 111 -23.78 -3.26 -22.95
C ASN A 111 -22.52 -2.47 -23.35
N PRO A 112 -22.25 -2.29 -24.66
CA PRO A 112 -21.11 -1.52 -25.15
C PRO A 112 -21.08 -0.08 -24.67
N ALA A 113 -22.25 0.55 -24.46
CA ALA A 113 -22.32 1.92 -23.96
C ALA A 113 -21.76 2.04 -22.55
N ILE A 114 -22.15 1.13 -21.63
CA ILE A 114 -21.59 1.07 -20.27
C ILE A 114 -20.12 0.66 -20.29
N ALA A 115 -19.77 -0.38 -21.06
CA ALA A 115 -18.39 -0.87 -21.12
C ALA A 115 -17.41 0.18 -21.64
N SER A 116 -17.86 1.07 -22.54
CA SER A 116 -17.05 2.19 -23.01
C SER A 116 -16.73 3.21 -21.92
N LYS A 117 -17.44 3.23 -20.79
CA LYS A 117 -17.17 4.17 -19.68
C LYS A 117 -16.03 3.71 -18.77
N VAL A 118 -15.68 2.42 -18.84
CA VAL A 118 -14.62 1.84 -18.00
C VAL A 118 -13.25 2.34 -18.47
N GLN A 119 -12.50 2.93 -17.55
CA GLN A 119 -11.11 3.39 -17.78
C GLN A 119 -10.09 2.57 -16.99
N VAL A 120 -10.51 2.06 -15.83
CA VAL A 120 -9.68 1.25 -14.95
C VAL A 120 -10.41 -0.05 -14.66
N LEU A 121 -9.74 -1.17 -14.95
CA LEU A 121 -10.20 -2.50 -14.57
C LEU A 121 -9.29 -3.06 -13.49
N THR A 122 -9.89 -3.50 -12.40
CA THR A 122 -9.23 -4.26 -11.35
C THR A 122 -9.75 -5.68 -11.33
N HIS A 123 -8.86 -6.67 -11.27
CA HIS A 123 -9.19 -8.00 -10.76
C HIS A 123 -8.50 -8.23 -9.41
N ARG A 124 -9.25 -8.74 -8.44
CA ARG A 124 -8.70 -9.17 -7.15
C ARG A 124 -9.41 -10.38 -6.58
N CYS A 125 -8.72 -11.12 -5.72
CA CYS A 125 -9.39 -12.04 -4.80
C CYS A 125 -10.13 -11.25 -3.69
N HIS A 126 -11.21 -11.82 -3.17
CA HIS A 126 -11.99 -11.30 -2.05
C HIS A 126 -11.20 -11.38 -0.74
N LEU A 127 -10.28 -12.35 -0.64
CA LEU A 127 -9.33 -12.46 0.46
C LEU A 127 -8.33 -11.29 0.42
N PRO A 128 -7.86 -10.82 1.59
CA PRO A 128 -6.80 -9.81 1.65
C PRO A 128 -5.50 -10.35 1.07
N THR A 129 -4.66 -9.44 0.54
CA THR A 129 -3.31 -9.82 0.08
C THR A 129 -2.51 -10.45 1.23
N PRO A 130 -1.68 -11.47 0.96
CA PRO A 130 -0.95 -12.18 1.99
C PRO A 130 -0.04 -11.26 2.81
N ASN A 131 0.05 -11.54 4.11
CA ASN A 131 0.98 -10.91 5.03
C ASN A 131 2.41 -11.08 4.52
N ILE A 132 3.15 -9.97 4.49
CA ILE A 132 4.48 -9.95 3.89
C ILE A 132 5.52 -10.78 4.67
N PHE A 133 5.37 -10.94 5.98
CA PHE A 133 6.38 -11.59 6.82
C PHE A 133 6.19 -13.10 6.89
N ASN A 134 4.94 -13.56 7.00
CA ASN A 134 4.64 -14.96 7.33
C ASN A 134 4.07 -15.77 6.16
N GLU A 135 3.23 -15.15 5.33
CA GLU A 135 2.47 -15.86 4.29
C GLU A 135 3.13 -15.75 2.93
N LEU A 136 3.48 -14.52 2.52
CA LEU A 136 4.09 -14.24 1.21
C LEU A 136 5.31 -15.13 0.92
N PRO A 137 6.26 -15.38 1.86
CA PRO A 137 7.42 -16.24 1.59
C PRO A 137 7.10 -17.71 1.31
N ARG A 138 5.90 -18.17 1.68
CA ARG A 138 5.46 -19.58 1.60
C ARG A 138 4.34 -19.78 0.59
N MET A 139 3.84 -18.71 -0.01
CA MET A 139 2.69 -18.75 -0.89
C MET A 139 3.12 -18.69 -2.36
N LEU A 140 2.54 -19.54 -3.21
CA LEU A 140 2.66 -19.47 -4.67
C LEU A 140 1.33 -19.04 -5.31
N PHE A 141 1.41 -18.34 -6.45
CA PHE A 141 0.27 -17.66 -7.10
C PHE A 141 -0.18 -18.27 -8.43
N ASP A 142 0.18 -19.52 -8.71
CA ASP A 142 -0.11 -20.29 -9.92
C ASP A 142 -1.12 -21.43 -9.65
N ALA A 143 -2.18 -21.13 -8.90
CA ALA A 143 -3.23 -22.11 -8.59
C ALA A 143 -4.04 -22.49 -9.85
N ASP A 144 -4.02 -23.78 -10.20
CA ASP A 144 -4.60 -24.30 -11.46
C ASP A 144 -6.14 -24.30 -11.47
N ASN A 145 -6.77 -24.42 -10.31
CA ASN A 145 -8.20 -24.68 -10.17
C ASN A 145 -9.02 -23.48 -9.65
N LEU A 146 -8.45 -22.28 -9.69
CA LEU A 146 -9.17 -21.02 -9.48
C LEU A 146 -9.52 -20.40 -10.83
N SER A 147 -10.78 -19.97 -11.00
CA SER A 147 -11.30 -19.38 -12.25
C SER A 147 -10.91 -20.16 -13.51
N GLN A 148 -10.99 -21.49 -13.43
CA GLN A 148 -10.50 -22.39 -14.46
C GLN A 148 -11.47 -22.55 -15.64
N ASP A 149 -12.76 -22.30 -15.44
CA ASP A 149 -13.83 -22.58 -16.41
C ASP A 149 -13.63 -21.88 -17.77
N GLN A 150 -13.91 -22.60 -18.84
CA GLN A 150 -13.71 -22.12 -20.21
C GLN A 150 -14.76 -21.08 -20.64
N ARG A 151 -16.00 -21.19 -20.15
CA ARG A 151 -17.08 -20.23 -20.46
C ARG A 151 -16.75 -18.87 -19.85
N LEU A 152 -16.18 -18.85 -18.63
CA LEU A 152 -15.68 -17.61 -18.01
C LEU A 152 -14.61 -16.93 -18.88
N ARG A 153 -13.61 -17.70 -19.37
CA ARG A 153 -12.57 -17.14 -20.25
C ARG A 153 -13.14 -16.61 -21.57
N ALA A 154 -14.14 -17.28 -22.14
CA ALA A 154 -14.85 -16.81 -23.32
C ALA A 154 -15.59 -15.49 -23.04
N LEU A 155 -16.29 -15.41 -21.91
CA LEU A 155 -17.00 -14.20 -21.48
C LEU A 155 -16.06 -13.01 -21.26
N VAL A 156 -14.89 -13.24 -20.65
CA VAL A 156 -13.83 -12.22 -20.53
C VAL A 156 -13.46 -11.65 -21.89
N LYS A 157 -13.23 -12.50 -22.90
CA LYS A 157 -12.90 -12.06 -24.26
C LYS A 157 -14.02 -11.23 -24.88
N LEU A 158 -15.28 -11.63 -24.70
CA LEU A 158 -16.45 -10.89 -25.19
C LEU A 158 -16.53 -9.50 -24.53
N ALA A 159 -16.37 -9.42 -23.21
CA ALA A 159 -16.38 -8.15 -22.48
C ALA A 159 -15.24 -7.21 -22.92
N ILE A 160 -14.02 -7.73 -23.06
CA ILE A 160 -12.82 -6.97 -23.45
C ILE A 160 -13.00 -6.24 -24.78
N ARG A 161 -13.77 -6.78 -25.74
CA ARG A 161 -14.04 -6.10 -27.02
C ARG A 161 -14.78 -4.78 -26.87
N ASN A 162 -15.61 -4.65 -25.84
CA ASN A 162 -16.38 -3.44 -25.57
C ASN A 162 -15.64 -2.46 -24.64
N LEU A 163 -14.61 -2.93 -23.93
CA LEU A 163 -13.80 -2.15 -22.98
C LEU A 163 -12.75 -1.27 -23.71
N ALA A 164 -13.23 -0.47 -24.67
CA ALA A 164 -12.40 0.27 -25.63
C ALA A 164 -11.58 1.40 -24.98
N ASN A 165 -11.99 1.88 -23.80
CA ASN A 165 -11.39 3.02 -23.10
C ASN A 165 -10.52 2.62 -21.89
N VAL A 166 -10.34 1.32 -21.63
CA VAL A 166 -9.49 0.86 -20.52
C VAL A 166 -8.02 1.11 -20.83
N HIS A 167 -7.41 2.00 -20.03
CA HIS A 167 -5.99 2.32 -20.10
C HIS A 167 -5.21 1.85 -18.87
N THR A 168 -5.87 1.30 -17.84
CA THR A 168 -5.22 0.79 -16.62
C THR A 168 -5.80 -0.55 -16.22
N LEU A 169 -4.93 -1.55 -16.11
CA LEU A 169 -5.25 -2.88 -15.61
C LEU A 169 -4.51 -3.09 -14.28
N ARG A 170 -5.26 -3.45 -13.24
CA ARG A 170 -4.74 -3.78 -11.90
C ARG A 170 -5.10 -5.23 -11.59
N ILE A 171 -4.10 -6.05 -11.28
CA ILE A 171 -4.28 -7.42 -10.79
C ILE A 171 -3.72 -7.47 -9.38
N VAL A 172 -4.56 -7.72 -8.38
CA VAL A 172 -4.16 -7.74 -6.98
C VAL A 172 -4.64 -9.01 -6.33
N TYR A 173 -3.71 -9.88 -5.96
CA TYR A 173 -4.03 -11.23 -5.50
C TYR A 173 -4.89 -11.99 -6.52
N GLY A 174 -4.56 -11.87 -7.79
CA GLY A 174 -5.38 -12.36 -8.90
C GLY A 174 -5.29 -13.87 -9.08
N HIS A 175 -6.41 -14.47 -9.51
CA HIS A 175 -6.47 -15.87 -9.90
C HIS A 175 -5.67 -16.08 -11.18
N TRP A 176 -4.82 -17.10 -11.22
CA TRP A 176 -3.85 -17.30 -12.29
C TRP A 176 -4.51 -17.38 -13.69
N ASN A 177 -5.55 -18.21 -13.85
CA ASN A 177 -6.26 -18.36 -15.12
C ASN A 177 -6.90 -17.04 -15.61
N LEU A 178 -7.60 -16.34 -14.73
CA LEU A 178 -8.25 -15.06 -15.05
C LEU A 178 -7.22 -13.96 -15.33
N THR A 179 -6.10 -13.95 -14.61
CA THR A 179 -4.97 -13.04 -14.85
C THR A 179 -4.42 -13.21 -16.25
N ASN A 180 -4.17 -14.44 -16.71
CA ASN A 180 -3.70 -14.69 -18.09
C ASN A 180 -4.72 -14.20 -19.12
N ALA A 181 -6.01 -14.48 -18.92
CA ALA A 181 -7.07 -14.05 -19.84
C ALA A 181 -7.16 -12.52 -19.94
N LEU A 182 -7.09 -11.81 -18.81
CA LEU A 182 -7.14 -10.35 -18.77
C LEU A 182 -5.88 -9.73 -19.38
N VAL A 183 -4.69 -10.12 -18.92
CA VAL A 183 -3.43 -9.53 -19.43
C VAL A 183 -3.28 -9.81 -20.92
N GLY A 184 -3.53 -11.05 -21.37
CA GLY A 184 -3.51 -11.40 -22.79
C GLY A 184 -4.55 -10.62 -23.60
N GLY A 185 -5.79 -10.53 -23.14
CA GLY A 185 -6.86 -9.84 -23.87
C GLY A 185 -6.68 -8.33 -23.96
N PHE A 186 -6.16 -7.67 -22.92
CA PHE A 186 -5.89 -6.22 -22.98
C PHE A 186 -4.60 -5.89 -23.77
N LEU A 187 -3.64 -6.81 -23.84
CA LEU A 187 -2.44 -6.62 -24.64
C LEU A 187 -2.62 -6.99 -26.12
N ASP A 188 -3.70 -7.71 -26.48
CA ASP A 188 -4.00 -8.05 -27.87
C ASP A 188 -4.04 -6.80 -28.78
N GLU A 189 -3.22 -6.81 -29.82
CA GLU A 189 -3.15 -5.74 -30.82
C GLU A 189 -4.44 -5.60 -31.63
N ASN A 190 -5.18 -6.70 -31.80
CA ASN A 190 -6.43 -6.74 -32.53
C ASN A 190 -7.64 -6.34 -31.68
N ARG A 191 -7.44 -6.05 -30.39
CA ARG A 191 -8.50 -5.58 -29.50
C ARG A 191 -9.10 -4.27 -30.03
N PRO A 192 -10.42 -4.18 -30.22
CA PRO A 192 -11.08 -2.90 -30.46
C PRO A 192 -10.78 -1.94 -29.29
N ARG A 193 -10.14 -0.80 -29.59
CA ARG A 193 -9.71 0.14 -28.56
C ARG A 193 -9.64 1.57 -29.10
N ASN A 194 -10.12 2.53 -28.32
CA ASN A 194 -9.90 3.95 -28.55
C ASN A 194 -8.59 4.42 -27.89
N VAL A 195 -8.20 3.75 -26.80
CA VAL A 195 -6.96 4.01 -26.08
C VAL A 195 -6.18 2.72 -25.85
N PRO A 196 -4.84 2.74 -25.93
CA PRO A 196 -4.02 1.59 -25.57
C PRO A 196 -4.04 1.35 -24.06
N LEU A 197 -3.68 0.14 -23.65
CA LEU A 197 -3.36 -0.14 -22.26
C LEU A 197 -2.04 0.58 -21.92
N ARG A 198 -2.08 1.53 -20.98
CA ARG A 198 -0.91 2.35 -20.60
C ARG A 198 -0.29 1.93 -19.28
N LYS A 199 -1.09 1.42 -18.34
CA LYS A 199 -0.62 1.08 -16.98
C LYS A 199 -0.98 -0.36 -16.64
N LEU A 200 0.02 -1.13 -16.21
CA LEU A 200 -0.15 -2.51 -15.75
C LEU A 200 0.43 -2.66 -14.34
N TRP A 201 -0.45 -2.96 -13.37
CA TRP A 201 -0.08 -3.15 -11.97
C TRP A 201 -0.39 -4.58 -11.55
N LEU A 202 0.64 -5.29 -11.08
CA LEU A 202 0.59 -6.69 -10.71
C LEU A 202 1.08 -6.84 -9.26
N GLU A 203 0.20 -7.27 -8.36
CA GLU A 203 0.51 -7.55 -6.94
C GLU A 203 0.05 -8.96 -6.56
N CYS A 204 0.92 -9.79 -5.98
CA CYS A 204 0.57 -11.15 -5.52
C CYS A 204 -0.11 -12.02 -6.60
N CYS A 205 0.44 -12.05 -7.81
CA CYS A 205 -0.14 -12.82 -8.92
C CYS A 205 0.95 -13.43 -9.80
N CYS A 206 0.57 -14.40 -10.63
CA CYS A 206 1.43 -15.00 -11.64
C CYS A 206 0.77 -14.91 -13.03
N PHE A 207 1.56 -14.89 -14.10
CA PHE A 207 1.08 -14.96 -15.49
C PHE A 207 2.08 -15.66 -16.42
N GLN A 208 1.63 -16.10 -17.60
CA GLN A 208 2.45 -16.83 -18.58
C GLN A 208 2.53 -16.11 -19.93
N GLN A 209 3.73 -16.10 -20.52
CA GLN A 209 3.99 -15.52 -21.84
C GLN A 209 3.40 -16.30 -23.02
N GLU A 210 3.26 -17.62 -22.91
CA GLU A 210 2.95 -18.52 -24.04
C GLU A 210 1.66 -18.13 -24.78
N ASP A 211 0.63 -17.73 -24.04
CA ASP A 211 -0.64 -17.28 -24.60
C ASP A 211 -0.58 -15.84 -25.16
N MET A 212 0.35 -15.02 -24.68
CA MET A 212 0.45 -13.60 -25.02
C MET A 212 1.33 -13.31 -26.23
N TYR A 213 2.32 -14.18 -26.51
CA TYR A 213 3.26 -13.99 -27.61
C TYR A 213 2.54 -13.88 -28.98
N TRP A 214 1.47 -14.65 -29.17
CA TRP A 214 0.66 -14.65 -30.40
C TRP A 214 -0.24 -13.42 -30.54
N LEU A 215 -0.54 -12.74 -29.44
CA LEU A 215 -1.46 -11.59 -29.39
C LEU A 215 -0.75 -10.25 -29.63
N LEU A 216 0.59 -10.24 -29.69
CA LEU A 216 1.42 -9.06 -29.91
C LEU A 216 2.43 -9.23 -31.07
N PRO A 217 1.97 -9.30 -32.35
CA PRO A 217 2.84 -9.42 -33.52
C PRO A 217 3.91 -8.32 -33.63
N SER A 218 3.58 -7.08 -33.25
CA SER A 218 4.51 -5.94 -33.29
C SER A 218 5.61 -6.02 -32.24
N LYS A 219 5.46 -6.91 -31.23
CA LYS A 219 6.30 -7.00 -30.03
C LYS A 219 6.37 -5.68 -29.24
N THR A 220 5.34 -4.82 -29.36
CA THR A 220 5.24 -3.58 -28.59
C THR A 220 3.93 -3.51 -27.81
N THR A 221 4.00 -3.29 -26.50
CA THR A 221 2.81 -3.30 -25.61
C THR A 221 2.10 -1.95 -25.53
N GLY A 222 2.82 -0.85 -25.74
CA GLY A 222 2.33 0.52 -25.47
C GLY A 222 2.27 0.90 -23.99
N LEU A 223 2.81 0.09 -23.08
CA LEU A 223 2.79 0.35 -21.64
C LEU A 223 3.74 1.49 -21.25
N GLU A 224 3.17 2.53 -20.64
CA GLU A 224 3.88 3.68 -20.09
C GLU A 224 4.32 3.45 -18.63
N SER A 225 3.64 2.55 -17.90
CA SER A 225 3.93 2.24 -16.50
C SER A 225 3.74 0.76 -16.20
N ILE A 226 4.79 0.15 -15.63
CA ILE A 226 4.74 -1.20 -15.08
C ILE A 226 5.03 -1.13 -13.57
N ARG A 227 4.17 -1.75 -12.78
CA ARG A 227 4.36 -1.93 -11.35
C ARG A 227 4.22 -3.39 -10.98
N LEU A 228 5.29 -3.95 -10.44
CA LEU A 228 5.36 -5.33 -9.97
C LEU A 228 5.58 -5.29 -8.45
N ARG A 229 4.71 -5.98 -7.70
CA ARG A 229 4.75 -5.96 -6.25
C ARG A 229 4.50 -7.33 -5.63
N ARG A 230 5.28 -7.73 -4.61
CA ARG A 230 5.09 -9.00 -3.88
C ARG A 230 4.99 -10.20 -4.83
N LEU A 231 5.88 -10.28 -5.81
CA LEU A 231 5.92 -11.38 -6.78
C LEU A 231 6.90 -12.44 -6.32
N GLY A 232 6.52 -13.71 -6.48
CA GLY A 232 7.37 -14.85 -6.19
C GLY A 232 8.35 -15.19 -7.34
N ASN A 233 9.23 -16.16 -7.08
CA ASN A 233 10.27 -16.59 -8.02
C ASN A 233 9.71 -17.33 -9.25
N GLU A 234 8.48 -17.84 -9.17
CA GLU A 234 7.77 -18.51 -10.27
C GLU A 234 7.64 -17.65 -11.53
N MET A 235 7.74 -16.32 -11.38
CA MET A 235 7.77 -15.37 -12.49
C MET A 235 9.07 -15.43 -13.32
N PHE A 236 10.17 -15.85 -12.69
CA PHE A 236 11.49 -16.01 -13.33
C PHE A 236 11.76 -17.45 -13.76
N ASN A 237 11.05 -18.43 -13.17
CA ASN A 237 11.28 -19.84 -13.43
C ASN A 237 9.97 -20.62 -13.67
N PRO A 238 9.53 -20.77 -14.93
CA PRO A 238 8.32 -21.54 -15.25
C PRO A 238 8.45 -23.05 -14.93
N MET A 239 9.66 -23.58 -14.73
CA MET A 239 9.89 -24.99 -14.36
C MET A 239 9.60 -25.28 -12.88
N GLN A 240 9.61 -24.27 -11.99
CA GLN A 240 9.32 -24.42 -10.56
C GLN A 240 7.83 -24.60 -10.24
N ARG A 241 6.94 -24.49 -11.25
CA ARG A 241 5.47 -24.68 -11.10
C ARG A 241 5.06 -26.05 -10.54
N ARG A 242 5.95 -27.05 -10.55
CA ARG A 242 5.58 -28.47 -10.44
C ARG A 242 5.63 -29.10 -9.04
N ARG A 243 6.26 -28.49 -8.02
CA ARG A 243 6.21 -29.04 -6.63
C ARG A 243 6.31 -27.94 -5.58
N LEU A 244 5.34 -27.94 -4.67
CA LEU A 244 5.39 -27.17 -3.42
C LEU A 244 6.41 -27.79 -2.48
N GLY A 245 7.26 -26.97 -1.90
CA GLY A 245 8.15 -27.36 -0.81
C GLY A 245 7.40 -27.53 0.52
N PRO A 246 8.09 -28.04 1.56
CA PRO A 246 7.50 -28.18 2.89
C PRO A 246 6.99 -26.83 3.43
N MET A 247 5.81 -26.81 4.04
CA MET A 247 5.13 -25.60 4.54
C MET A 247 4.73 -24.56 3.48
N GLU A 248 5.00 -24.79 2.19
CA GLU A 248 4.51 -23.94 1.11
C GLU A 248 3.07 -24.28 0.77
N PHE A 249 2.31 -23.29 0.29
CA PHE A 249 0.91 -23.46 -0.05
C PHE A 249 0.45 -22.61 -1.24
N LYS A 250 -0.67 -23.02 -1.85
CA LYS A 250 -1.43 -22.26 -2.86
C LYS A 250 -2.89 -22.21 -2.43
N LEU A 251 -3.61 -21.14 -2.77
CA LEU A 251 -5.07 -21.18 -2.69
C LEU A 251 -5.60 -22.27 -3.62
N SER A 252 -6.64 -23.00 -3.21
CA SER A 252 -7.16 -24.09 -4.03
C SER A 252 -8.59 -24.49 -3.66
N ARG A 253 -9.51 -24.41 -4.64
CA ARG A 253 -10.87 -24.94 -4.50
C ARG A 253 -10.83 -26.47 -4.29
N GLY A 254 -11.53 -26.98 -3.28
CA GLY A 254 -11.45 -28.40 -2.94
C GLY A 254 -10.08 -28.86 -2.41
N GLY A 255 -9.20 -27.94 -2.02
CA GLY A 255 -8.00 -28.22 -1.24
C GLY A 255 -8.32 -28.54 0.22
N LYS A 256 -7.29 -28.58 1.06
CA LYS A 256 -7.43 -28.72 2.51
C LYS A 256 -8.26 -27.57 3.06
N GLN A 257 -9.33 -27.90 3.76
CA GLN A 257 -10.26 -26.95 4.37
C GLN A 257 -9.71 -26.34 5.67
N ASN A 258 -10.26 -25.20 6.04
CA ASN A 258 -10.01 -24.51 7.31
C ASN A 258 -8.55 -24.10 7.56
N PHE A 259 -7.81 -23.76 6.51
CA PHE A 259 -6.49 -23.18 6.67
C PHE A 259 -6.60 -21.69 7.04
N PRO A 260 -6.07 -21.25 8.20
CA PRO A 260 -6.19 -19.87 8.63
C PRO A 260 -5.10 -19.01 7.97
N ILE A 261 -5.55 -17.93 7.35
CA ILE A 261 -4.71 -16.86 6.81
C ILE A 261 -5.10 -15.53 7.46
N HIS A 262 -4.26 -14.51 7.38
CA HIS A 262 -4.56 -13.17 7.90
C HIS A 262 -5.81 -12.60 7.21
N ASN A 263 -6.71 -11.97 7.98
CA ASN A 263 -7.91 -11.33 7.45
C ASN A 263 -7.70 -9.85 7.06
N GLY A 264 -6.51 -9.30 7.26
CA GLY A 264 -6.19 -7.88 6.98
C GLY A 264 -6.85 -6.89 7.94
N ALA A 265 -7.41 -7.39 9.04
CA ALA A 265 -8.10 -6.67 10.10
C ALA A 265 -7.72 -7.20 11.49
N GLY A 266 -6.46 -7.59 11.70
CA GLY A 266 -5.90 -7.98 12.99
C GLY A 266 -6.34 -9.37 13.48
N GLY A 267 -6.81 -10.24 12.58
CA GLY A 267 -7.24 -11.59 12.90
C GLY A 267 -7.01 -12.57 11.75
N PHE A 268 -7.71 -13.69 11.82
CA PHE A 268 -7.60 -14.76 10.84
C PHE A 268 -8.93 -15.02 10.13
N ILE A 269 -8.85 -15.40 8.86
CA ILE A 269 -9.93 -15.95 8.06
C ILE A 269 -9.55 -17.36 7.62
N ARG A 270 -10.50 -18.29 7.67
CA ARG A 270 -10.31 -19.67 7.21
C ARG A 270 -10.60 -19.75 5.71
N THR A 271 -9.73 -20.42 4.97
CA THR A 271 -9.88 -20.66 3.52
C THR A 271 -9.40 -22.06 3.13
N THR A 272 -9.39 -22.35 1.83
CA THR A 272 -9.00 -23.64 1.24
C THR A 272 -7.66 -23.53 0.50
N VAL A 273 -6.73 -24.44 0.82
CA VAL A 273 -5.36 -24.41 0.27
C VAL A 273 -4.87 -25.78 -0.16
N GLN A 274 -3.92 -25.81 -1.09
CA GLN A 274 -3.04 -26.94 -1.32
C GLN A 274 -1.78 -26.78 -0.48
N LEU A 275 -1.36 -27.81 0.27
CA LEU A 275 -0.09 -27.82 1.01
C LEU A 275 0.97 -28.69 0.33
N GLY A 276 2.24 -28.34 0.48
CA GLY A 276 3.35 -29.12 -0.07
C GLY A 276 3.63 -30.47 0.59
N ASP A 277 3.26 -30.62 1.87
CA ASP A 277 3.54 -31.82 2.66
C ASP A 277 2.54 -32.97 2.44
N GLU A 278 1.60 -32.83 1.51
CA GLU A 278 0.45 -33.75 1.43
C GLU A 278 0.77 -35.11 0.82
N GLU A 279 1.81 -35.29 -0.01
CA GLU A 279 1.96 -36.56 -0.74
C GLU A 279 3.41 -37.04 -0.96
N PRO A 280 3.81 -38.22 -0.45
CA PRO A 280 5.16 -38.74 -0.59
C PRO A 280 5.49 -39.27 -2.00
N THR A 281 4.49 -39.48 -2.87
CA THR A 281 4.70 -40.05 -4.23
C THR A 281 4.08 -39.18 -5.34
N PHE A 282 4.69 -39.24 -6.53
CA PHE A 282 4.24 -38.47 -7.70
C PHE A 282 2.83 -38.88 -8.20
N GLN A 283 2.49 -40.17 -8.13
CA GLN A 283 1.16 -40.67 -8.55
C GLN A 283 0.04 -40.16 -7.64
N ALA A 284 0.28 -40.11 -6.32
CA ALA A 284 -0.67 -39.57 -5.35
C ALA A 284 -0.85 -38.04 -5.49
N ALA A 285 0.24 -37.33 -5.83
CA ALA A 285 0.17 -35.90 -6.16
C ALA A 285 -0.66 -35.63 -7.44
N GLN A 286 -0.58 -36.50 -8.45
CA GLN A 286 -1.38 -36.37 -9.67
C GLN A 286 -2.86 -36.69 -9.45
N SER A 287 -3.18 -37.72 -8.67
CA SER A 287 -4.58 -38.07 -8.36
C SER A 287 -5.25 -36.99 -7.50
N SER A 288 -4.54 -36.41 -6.53
CA SER A 288 -5.04 -35.29 -5.72
C SER A 288 -5.22 -34.00 -6.54
N LEU A 289 -4.32 -33.70 -7.48
CA LEU A 289 -4.50 -32.60 -8.43
C LEU A 289 -5.74 -32.81 -9.29
N LYS A 290 -5.91 -33.99 -9.89
CA LYS A 290 -7.08 -34.33 -10.70
C LYS A 290 -8.38 -34.16 -9.91
N ARG A 291 -8.43 -34.68 -8.68
CA ARG A 291 -9.59 -34.53 -7.78
C ARG A 291 -9.94 -33.05 -7.52
N ARG A 292 -8.94 -32.19 -7.32
CA ARG A 292 -9.14 -30.75 -7.07
C ARG A 292 -9.62 -29.99 -8.29
N VAL A 293 -9.10 -30.33 -9.47
CA VAL A 293 -9.57 -29.78 -10.75
C VAL A 293 -11.01 -30.19 -11.03
N GLU A 294 -11.33 -31.48 -10.84
CA GLU A 294 -12.70 -32.01 -10.94
C GLU A 294 -13.64 -31.32 -9.95
N LYS A 295 -13.15 -31.07 -8.72
CA LYS A 295 -13.95 -30.38 -7.71
C LYS A 295 -14.25 -28.93 -8.06
N GLY A 296 -13.23 -28.19 -8.50
CA GLY A 296 -13.42 -26.84 -9.02
C GLY A 296 -14.41 -26.81 -10.18
N LYS A 297 -14.37 -27.82 -11.07
CA LYS A 297 -15.30 -27.93 -12.20
C LYS A 297 -16.74 -28.16 -11.74
N ALA A 298 -16.95 -29.01 -10.73
CA ALA A 298 -18.29 -29.22 -10.16
C ALA A 298 -18.88 -27.93 -9.59
N PHE A 299 -18.07 -27.11 -8.91
CA PHE A 299 -18.52 -25.79 -8.46
C PHE A 299 -18.77 -24.83 -9.62
N ASP A 300 -17.92 -24.82 -10.64
CA ASP A 300 -18.16 -24.02 -11.85
C ASP A 300 -19.50 -24.42 -12.50
N ASP A 301 -19.76 -25.72 -12.67
CA ASP A 301 -21.00 -26.21 -13.25
C ASP A 301 -22.23 -25.75 -12.44
N ALA A 302 -22.17 -25.81 -11.11
CA ALA A 302 -23.22 -25.29 -10.24
C ALA A 302 -23.46 -23.77 -10.40
N ILE A 303 -22.39 -22.97 -10.56
CA ILE A 303 -22.51 -21.53 -10.83
C ILE A 303 -23.25 -21.28 -12.15
N TRP A 304 -22.90 -22.02 -13.20
CA TRP A 304 -23.48 -21.82 -14.52
C TRP A 304 -24.92 -22.34 -14.63
N GLU A 305 -25.30 -23.35 -13.86
CA GLU A 305 -26.69 -23.79 -13.72
C GLU A 305 -27.60 -22.69 -13.15
N GLU A 306 -27.08 -21.85 -12.24
CA GLU A 306 -27.79 -20.68 -11.71
C GLU A 306 -27.79 -19.47 -12.65
N LEU A 307 -27.01 -19.50 -13.73
CA LEU A 307 -26.84 -18.38 -14.68
C LEU A 307 -27.15 -18.80 -16.15
N PRO A 308 -28.32 -19.39 -16.43
CA PRO A 308 -28.62 -19.96 -17.75
C PRO A 308 -28.57 -18.91 -18.87
N GLU A 309 -29.10 -17.71 -18.63
CA GLU A 309 -29.11 -16.62 -19.63
C GLU A 309 -27.69 -16.20 -20.06
N ILE A 310 -26.74 -16.20 -19.12
CA ILE A 310 -25.34 -15.85 -19.40
C ILE A 310 -24.66 -17.00 -20.15
N SER A 311 -24.94 -18.24 -19.75
CA SER A 311 -24.44 -19.45 -20.43
C SER A 311 -24.89 -19.49 -21.89
N ASP A 312 -26.18 -19.27 -22.14
CA ASP A 312 -26.77 -19.22 -23.49
C ASP A 312 -26.14 -18.12 -24.33
N TYR A 313 -25.93 -16.93 -23.76
CA TYR A 313 -25.24 -15.84 -24.43
C TYR A 313 -23.80 -16.22 -24.82
N VAL A 314 -23.03 -16.84 -23.93
CA VAL A 314 -21.66 -17.27 -24.22
C VAL A 314 -21.67 -18.32 -25.34
N GLN A 315 -22.58 -19.30 -25.28
CA GLN A 315 -22.71 -20.34 -26.30
C GLN A 315 -23.09 -19.77 -27.67
N ALA A 316 -24.04 -18.84 -27.73
CA ALA A 316 -24.46 -18.18 -28.96
C ALA A 316 -23.32 -17.37 -29.62
N ASN A 317 -22.39 -16.83 -28.83
CA ASN A 317 -21.29 -15.99 -29.31
C ASN A 317 -19.94 -16.72 -29.46
N LEU A 318 -19.87 -18.02 -29.11
CA LEU A 318 -18.68 -18.87 -29.25
C LEU A 318 -18.40 -19.27 -30.72
N MET A 319 -19.43 -19.33 -31.57
CA MET A 319 -19.37 -19.83 -32.96
C MET A 319 -18.50 -19.00 -33.94
N GLY A 320 -18.00 -17.83 -33.52
CA GLY A 320 -17.09 -16.98 -34.31
C GLY A 320 -15.62 -17.02 -33.87
N TYR A 321 -15.27 -17.79 -32.84
CA TYR A 321 -13.91 -17.83 -32.29
C TYR A 321 -13.13 -19.04 -32.82
N SER A 322 -12.38 -18.85 -33.89
CA SER A 322 -11.25 -19.74 -34.18
C SER A 322 -10.21 -19.54 -33.09
N SER A 323 -9.89 -20.59 -32.33
CA SER A 323 -8.65 -20.64 -31.55
C SER A 323 -7.50 -20.30 -32.49
N ILE A 324 -6.78 -19.20 -32.24
CA ILE A 324 -5.50 -18.96 -32.90
C ILE A 324 -4.68 -20.23 -32.67
N PRO A 325 -4.22 -20.93 -33.72
CA PRO A 325 -3.47 -22.15 -33.53
C PRO A 325 -2.22 -21.82 -32.73
N SER A 326 -2.13 -22.38 -31.53
CA SER A 326 -0.89 -22.44 -30.76
C SER A 326 0.09 -23.24 -31.58
N GLY A 327 0.90 -22.55 -32.38
CA GLY A 327 1.98 -23.18 -33.12
C GLY A 327 2.97 -23.82 -32.14
N PRO A 328 3.61 -24.95 -32.49
CA PRO A 328 4.65 -25.55 -31.65
C PRO A 328 5.80 -24.54 -31.52
N MET A 329 5.91 -23.88 -30.36
CA MET A 329 7.07 -23.06 -30.04
C MET A 329 8.19 -23.94 -29.49
N ALA A 330 9.41 -23.66 -29.95
CA ALA A 330 10.59 -23.97 -29.16
C ALA A 330 10.51 -23.15 -27.86
N PRO A 331 10.76 -23.75 -26.68
CA PRO A 331 10.72 -23.03 -25.42
C PRO A 331 11.68 -21.84 -25.48
N THR A 332 11.16 -20.61 -25.42
CA THR A 332 12.00 -19.43 -25.26
C THR A 332 12.63 -19.46 -23.88
N LEU A 333 13.95 -19.29 -23.83
CA LEU A 333 14.71 -19.26 -22.58
C LEU A 333 14.43 -18.01 -21.72
N GLU A 334 13.48 -17.17 -22.14
CA GLU A 334 13.13 -15.86 -21.58
C GLU A 334 11.98 -16.00 -20.56
N SER A 335 12.05 -15.25 -19.46
CA SER A 335 10.97 -15.19 -18.48
C SER A 335 9.84 -14.25 -18.92
N SER A 336 8.62 -14.49 -18.45
CA SER A 336 7.45 -13.67 -18.84
C SER A 336 7.58 -12.19 -18.43
N LEU A 337 8.32 -11.90 -17.34
CA LEU A 337 8.63 -10.53 -16.93
C LEU A 337 9.63 -9.84 -17.86
N GLU A 338 10.69 -10.55 -18.25
CA GLU A 338 11.70 -10.05 -19.19
C GLU A 338 11.04 -9.66 -20.51
N TRP A 339 10.16 -10.52 -21.02
CA TRP A 339 9.42 -10.28 -22.25
C TRP A 339 8.54 -9.04 -22.14
N LEU A 340 7.74 -8.93 -21.07
CA LEU A 340 6.84 -7.81 -20.85
C LEU A 340 7.59 -6.47 -20.81
N VAL A 341 8.71 -6.42 -20.07
CA VAL A 341 9.51 -5.19 -19.93
C VAL A 341 10.19 -4.83 -21.25
N ARG A 342 10.76 -5.82 -21.96
CA ARG A 342 11.39 -5.59 -23.27
C ARG A 342 10.40 -5.06 -24.30
N CYS A 343 9.22 -5.68 -24.41
CA CYS A 343 8.17 -5.23 -25.33
C CYS A 343 7.58 -3.86 -24.96
N SER A 344 7.83 -3.36 -23.75
CA SER A 344 7.39 -2.03 -23.31
C SER A 344 8.47 -0.95 -23.46
N ALA A 345 9.69 -1.32 -23.87
CA ALA A 345 10.86 -0.48 -23.70
C ALA A 345 10.76 0.91 -24.38
N SER A 346 10.14 0.97 -25.56
CA SER A 346 9.98 2.20 -26.34
C SER A 346 9.01 3.22 -25.74
N THR A 347 8.12 2.81 -24.82
CA THR A 347 7.05 3.66 -24.27
C THR A 347 7.13 3.84 -22.77
N LEU A 348 7.89 2.99 -22.08
CA LEU A 348 7.96 2.96 -20.63
C LEU A 348 8.53 4.27 -20.05
N THR A 349 7.76 4.87 -19.14
CA THR A 349 8.15 6.05 -18.36
C THR A 349 8.41 5.72 -16.89
N SER A 350 7.83 4.61 -16.40
CA SER A 350 7.92 4.18 -15.00
C SER A 350 8.05 2.67 -14.87
N LEU A 351 9.11 2.20 -14.19
CA LEU A 351 9.30 0.80 -13.81
C LEU A 351 9.48 0.70 -12.29
N ASN A 352 8.56 0.00 -11.63
CA ASN A 352 8.58 -0.17 -10.17
C ASN A 352 8.56 -1.65 -9.80
N LEU A 353 9.59 -2.09 -9.07
CA LEU A 353 9.83 -3.47 -8.63
C LEU A 353 9.88 -3.48 -7.11
N ASP A 354 8.72 -3.67 -6.45
CA ASP A 354 8.56 -3.60 -5.00
C ASP A 354 8.45 -5.01 -4.38
N TRP A 355 9.34 -5.40 -3.48
CA TRP A 355 9.22 -6.68 -2.74
C TRP A 355 9.13 -7.90 -3.66
N VAL A 356 9.89 -7.89 -4.74
CA VAL A 356 10.08 -9.06 -5.60
C VAL A 356 11.04 -10.01 -4.88
N HIS A 357 10.69 -11.30 -4.82
CA HIS A 357 11.61 -12.32 -4.33
C HIS A 357 12.72 -12.51 -5.36
N TRP A 358 13.94 -12.06 -5.05
CA TRP A 358 15.10 -12.23 -5.94
C TRP A 358 15.93 -13.46 -5.59
N ARG A 359 15.90 -13.89 -4.32
CA ARG A 359 16.65 -15.05 -3.85
C ARG A 359 15.66 -16.21 -3.70
N CYS A 360 15.91 -17.31 -4.40
CA CYS A 360 15.35 -18.60 -4.03
C CYS A 360 15.95 -18.97 -2.66
N GLN A 361 15.16 -19.56 -1.75
CA GLN A 361 15.62 -19.95 -0.41
C GLN A 361 17.06 -20.48 -0.49
N GLU A 362 17.98 -19.90 0.29
CA GLU A 362 19.42 -20.23 0.35
C GLU A 362 19.73 -21.72 0.66
N ARG A 363 18.69 -22.55 0.78
CA ARG A 363 18.73 -23.99 1.02
C ARG A 363 19.22 -24.80 -0.18
N TYR A 364 19.22 -24.25 -1.40
CA TYR A 364 19.68 -24.97 -2.60
C TYR A 364 20.64 -24.13 -3.47
N PRO A 365 21.96 -24.19 -3.20
CA PRO A 365 22.99 -23.43 -3.91
C PRO A 365 23.15 -23.77 -5.41
N SER A 366 22.48 -24.82 -5.89
CA SER A 366 22.68 -25.42 -7.22
C SER A 366 21.68 -24.97 -8.27
N HIS A 367 20.82 -23.98 -8.00
CA HIS A 367 19.86 -23.47 -8.99
C HIS A 367 20.30 -22.13 -9.59
N PRO A 368 20.33 -21.99 -10.93
CA PRO A 368 20.65 -20.73 -11.57
C PRO A 368 19.64 -19.66 -11.14
N ILE A 369 20.16 -18.53 -10.67
CA ILE A 369 19.38 -17.40 -10.17
C ILE A 369 18.81 -16.67 -11.40
N ASN A 370 17.69 -17.15 -11.96
CA ASN A 370 17.04 -16.53 -13.13
C ASN A 370 16.71 -15.03 -12.90
N SER A 371 16.57 -14.60 -11.65
CA SER A 371 16.44 -13.20 -11.23
C SER A 371 17.70 -12.36 -11.48
N GLU A 372 18.90 -12.90 -11.31
CA GLU A 372 20.16 -12.19 -11.63
C GLU A 372 20.28 -12.01 -13.14
N ARG A 373 19.96 -13.06 -13.92
CA ARG A 373 19.88 -12.96 -15.37
C ARG A 373 18.87 -11.89 -15.81
N PHE A 374 17.69 -11.85 -15.21
CA PHE A 374 16.70 -10.81 -15.50
C PHE A 374 17.25 -9.40 -15.25
N LEU A 375 17.96 -9.17 -14.13
CA LEU A 375 18.55 -7.86 -13.82
C LEU A 375 19.67 -7.48 -14.80
N LEU A 376 20.49 -8.45 -15.23
CA LEU A 376 21.53 -8.27 -16.25
C LEU A 376 20.93 -7.94 -17.62
N GLU A 377 19.83 -8.57 -18.00
CA GLU A 377 19.13 -8.24 -19.25
C GLU A 377 18.42 -6.89 -19.16
N LEU A 378 17.82 -6.57 -18.01
CA LEU A 378 17.20 -5.28 -17.75
C LEU A 378 18.19 -4.12 -17.91
N SER A 379 19.43 -4.27 -17.42
CA SER A 379 20.44 -3.20 -17.51
C SER A 379 20.92 -2.93 -18.96
N LYS A 380 20.72 -3.89 -19.87
CA LYS A 380 21.03 -3.74 -21.30
C LYS A 380 19.90 -3.08 -22.09
N LEU A 381 18.67 -3.06 -21.56
CA LEU A 381 17.55 -2.41 -22.22
C LEU A 381 17.71 -0.88 -22.24
N ARG A 382 17.04 -0.25 -23.21
CA ARG A 382 17.03 1.21 -23.40
C ARG A 382 15.58 1.70 -23.46
N PHE A 383 15.30 2.71 -22.65
CA PHE A 383 13.99 3.26 -22.36
C PHE A 383 13.99 4.77 -22.61
N PRO A 384 13.72 5.25 -23.83
CA PRO A 384 13.91 6.66 -24.23
C PRO A 384 13.12 7.69 -23.40
N HIS A 385 12.06 7.24 -22.72
CA HIS A 385 11.13 8.06 -21.94
C HIS A 385 11.15 7.76 -20.44
N LEU A 386 12.08 6.93 -19.94
CA LEU A 386 12.14 6.55 -18.54
C LEU A 386 12.39 7.76 -17.63
N ARG A 387 11.49 7.97 -16.67
CA ARG A 387 11.55 9.02 -15.65
C ARG A 387 11.60 8.46 -14.23
N ALA A 388 11.12 7.24 -14.02
CA ALA A 388 11.13 6.61 -12.71
C ALA A 388 11.63 5.17 -12.80
N LEU A 389 12.66 4.87 -12.01
CA LEU A 389 13.16 3.52 -11.78
C LEU A 389 13.15 3.27 -10.27
N GLN A 390 12.43 2.24 -9.83
CA GLN A 390 12.40 1.85 -8.43
C GLN A 390 12.60 0.35 -8.28
N ILE A 391 13.58 -0.04 -7.45
CA ILE A 391 13.73 -1.40 -6.94
C ILE A 391 13.79 -1.32 -5.42
N ARG A 392 12.86 -2.02 -4.74
CA ARG A 392 12.74 -2.01 -3.28
C ARG A 392 12.80 -3.43 -2.72
N ASN A 393 13.67 -3.67 -1.75
CA ASN A 393 13.94 -5.02 -1.25
C ASN A 393 14.11 -5.17 0.28
N ALA A 394 13.80 -4.14 1.06
CA ALA A 394 14.12 -4.12 2.47
C ALA A 394 13.37 -5.06 3.41
N VAL A 395 12.38 -5.87 3.01
CA VAL A 395 11.50 -6.51 4.01
C VAL A 395 11.95 -7.91 4.41
N LEU A 396 12.36 -8.74 3.46
CA LEU A 396 12.69 -10.15 3.70
C LEU A 396 14.09 -10.48 3.18
N PRO A 397 14.79 -11.48 3.76
CA PRO A 397 16.03 -11.96 3.17
C PRO A 397 15.86 -12.40 1.71
N THR A 398 14.72 -13.02 1.37
CA THR A 398 14.38 -13.45 0.00
C THR A 398 14.19 -12.29 -0.97
N THR A 399 13.85 -11.09 -0.47
CA THR A 399 13.75 -9.90 -1.32
C THR A 399 15.09 -9.25 -1.58
N ARG A 400 16.19 -9.57 -0.88
CA ARG A 400 17.51 -8.92 -1.09
C ARG A 400 18.01 -9.07 -2.53
N LEU A 401 18.57 -7.99 -3.09
CA LEU A 401 19.20 -8.04 -4.43
C LEU A 401 20.39 -9.02 -4.42
N PRO A 402 20.74 -9.64 -5.57
CA PRO A 402 21.94 -10.44 -5.69
C PRO A 402 23.22 -9.66 -5.31
N ASP A 403 24.26 -10.36 -4.87
CA ASP A 403 25.43 -9.71 -4.27
C ASP A 403 26.35 -9.00 -5.25
N SER A 404 26.30 -9.42 -6.52
CA SER A 404 27.00 -8.85 -7.67
C SER A 404 26.38 -7.54 -8.21
N ILE A 405 25.16 -7.17 -7.81
CA ILE A 405 24.44 -6.08 -8.48
C ILE A 405 24.61 -4.76 -7.72
N PHE A 406 25.31 -3.80 -8.35
CA PHE A 406 25.49 -2.43 -7.86
C PHE A 406 25.01 -1.38 -8.88
N LEU A 407 24.53 -0.24 -8.38
CA LEU A 407 23.92 0.80 -9.21
C LEU A 407 24.94 1.64 -9.99
N LEU A 408 25.97 2.16 -9.31
CA LEU A 408 26.85 3.21 -9.85
C LEU A 408 28.29 2.75 -10.13
N GLU A 409 28.60 1.46 -9.94
CA GLU A 409 29.96 0.91 -10.10
C GLU A 409 30.01 -0.43 -10.84
N ASP A 410 28.86 -0.97 -11.26
CA ASP A 410 28.79 -2.25 -11.96
C ASP A 410 27.58 -2.31 -12.91
N THR A 411 26.65 -3.26 -12.70
CA THR A 411 25.65 -3.72 -13.66
C THR A 411 24.76 -2.61 -14.25
N PHE A 412 24.44 -1.58 -13.46
CA PHE A 412 23.51 -0.52 -13.86
C PHE A 412 24.17 0.83 -14.16
N LEU A 413 25.50 0.94 -14.16
CA LEU A 413 26.16 2.23 -14.44
C LEU A 413 25.87 2.70 -15.87
N GLU A 414 26.14 1.85 -16.86
CA GLU A 414 25.86 2.16 -18.28
C GLU A 414 24.35 2.36 -18.52
N PHE A 415 23.52 1.60 -17.80
CA PHE A 415 22.08 1.80 -17.83
C PHE A 415 21.73 3.24 -17.44
N LEU A 416 22.17 3.73 -16.29
CA LEU A 416 21.80 5.08 -15.85
C LEU A 416 22.39 6.18 -16.75
N GLU A 417 23.59 5.98 -17.29
CA GLU A 417 24.18 6.90 -18.28
C GLU A 417 23.31 7.03 -19.55
N ALA A 418 22.63 5.95 -19.95
CA ALA A 418 21.71 5.97 -21.09
C ALA A 418 20.32 6.57 -20.76
N HIS A 419 19.98 6.74 -19.48
CA HIS A 419 18.65 7.15 -19.00
C HIS A 419 18.67 8.46 -18.23
N LEU A 420 19.21 9.52 -18.84
CA LEU A 420 19.42 10.83 -18.22
C LEU A 420 18.14 11.59 -17.82
N LYS A 421 16.95 11.09 -18.15
CA LYS A 421 15.64 11.70 -17.82
C LYS A 421 15.06 11.24 -16.49
N ILE A 422 15.77 10.36 -15.75
CA ILE A 422 15.31 9.86 -14.46
C ILE A 422 15.19 11.02 -13.44
N GLN A 423 13.99 11.15 -12.88
CA GLN A 423 13.62 12.13 -11.85
C GLN A 423 13.30 11.44 -10.50
N CYS A 424 12.89 10.17 -10.56
CA CYS A 424 12.60 9.34 -9.40
C CYS A 424 13.49 8.11 -9.38
N LEU A 425 14.27 7.95 -8.31
CA LEU A 425 15.16 6.81 -8.10
C LEU A 425 14.83 6.10 -6.78
N GLY A 426 14.52 4.81 -6.88
CA GLY A 426 14.37 3.90 -5.75
C GLY A 426 15.43 2.80 -5.81
N TRP A 427 16.32 2.73 -4.82
CA TRP A 427 17.35 1.69 -4.79
C TRP A 427 17.80 1.36 -3.36
N PRO A 428 18.24 0.12 -3.08
CA PRO A 428 18.76 -0.25 -1.77
C PRO A 428 20.08 0.48 -1.47
N MET A 429 20.17 1.08 -0.29
CA MET A 429 21.25 1.98 0.11
C MET A 429 22.64 1.34 0.02
N ASP A 430 22.73 0.08 0.46
CA ASP A 430 23.97 -0.70 0.47
C ASP A 430 24.31 -1.32 -0.89
N LYS A 431 23.48 -1.09 -1.92
CA LYS A 431 23.69 -1.57 -3.30
C LYS A 431 23.89 -0.43 -4.30
N VAL A 432 24.07 0.82 -3.82
CA VAL A 432 24.42 1.94 -4.72
C VAL A 432 25.89 1.86 -5.15
N TYR A 433 26.78 1.66 -4.19
CA TYR A 433 28.23 1.52 -4.38
C TYR A 433 28.69 0.16 -3.87
N SER A 434 29.78 -0.35 -4.44
CA SER A 434 30.50 -1.51 -3.91
C SER A 434 31.34 -1.13 -2.69
N HIS A 435 31.74 -2.13 -1.91
CA HIS A 435 32.74 -1.94 -0.86
C HIS A 435 34.18 -2.09 -1.40
N ILE A 436 34.31 -2.58 -2.63
CA ILE A 436 35.56 -2.69 -3.36
C ILE A 436 35.80 -1.39 -4.10
N LYS A 437 37.04 -0.88 -4.04
CA LYS A 437 37.42 0.35 -4.74
C LYS A 437 37.27 0.16 -6.26
N PRO A 438 36.51 1.01 -6.96
CA PRO A 438 36.34 0.90 -8.41
C PRO A 438 37.63 1.29 -9.17
N SER A 439 37.68 0.97 -10.46
CA SER A 439 38.71 1.49 -11.35
C SER A 439 38.58 3.02 -11.51
N VAL A 440 39.66 3.68 -11.93
CA VAL A 440 39.68 5.14 -12.13
C VAL A 440 38.63 5.58 -13.17
N ASP A 441 38.44 4.79 -14.23
CA ASP A 441 37.44 5.06 -15.26
C ASP A 441 36.01 4.99 -14.72
N VAL A 442 35.68 3.91 -14.00
CA VAL A 442 34.36 3.72 -13.38
C VAL A 442 34.06 4.84 -12.39
N LEU A 443 35.05 5.24 -11.58
CA LEU A 443 34.90 6.35 -10.64
C LEU A 443 34.58 7.68 -11.35
N ALA A 444 35.32 8.01 -12.42
CA ALA A 444 35.10 9.25 -13.17
C ALA A 444 33.71 9.27 -13.84
N ARG A 445 33.28 8.14 -14.41
CA ARG A 445 31.93 7.98 -14.98
C ARG A 445 30.83 8.15 -13.93
N SER A 446 30.98 7.47 -12.80
CA SER A 446 30.07 7.56 -11.65
C SER A 446 29.92 9.00 -11.16
N GLN A 447 31.02 9.73 -10.99
CA GLN A 447 31.00 11.14 -10.57
C GLN A 447 30.26 12.06 -11.55
N ARG A 448 30.47 11.89 -12.87
CA ARG A 448 29.72 12.64 -13.89
C ARG A 448 28.22 12.35 -13.81
N LEU A 449 27.85 11.09 -13.63
CA LEU A 449 26.47 10.68 -13.49
C LEU A 449 25.83 11.26 -12.21
N VAL A 450 26.53 11.24 -11.07
CA VAL A 450 26.06 11.87 -9.83
C VAL A 450 25.84 13.37 -10.00
N ALA A 451 26.77 14.07 -10.67
CA ALA A 451 26.62 15.50 -10.98
C ALA A 451 25.39 15.78 -11.86
N HIS A 452 25.10 14.90 -12.81
CA HIS A 452 23.87 15.00 -13.62
C HIS A 452 22.62 14.76 -12.76
N LEU A 453 22.57 13.65 -12.02
CA LEU A 453 21.44 13.27 -11.15
C LEU A 453 21.14 14.34 -10.09
N ALA A 454 22.16 15.02 -9.57
CA ALA A 454 22.01 16.13 -8.63
C ALA A 454 21.07 17.24 -9.12
N THR A 455 21.00 17.42 -10.45
CA THR A 455 20.17 18.44 -11.10
C THR A 455 18.84 17.89 -11.64
N MET A 456 18.62 16.58 -11.57
CA MET A 456 17.45 15.92 -12.17
C MET A 456 16.53 15.24 -11.15
N LEU A 457 17.09 14.63 -10.10
CA LEU A 457 16.32 13.88 -9.12
C LEU A 457 15.47 14.80 -8.23
N THR A 458 14.16 14.57 -8.23
CA THR A 458 13.18 15.20 -7.34
C THR A 458 12.72 14.25 -6.24
N ASP A 459 12.85 12.95 -6.48
CA ASP A 459 12.22 11.89 -5.70
C ASP A 459 13.28 10.80 -5.42
N LEU A 460 13.64 10.63 -4.15
CA LEU A 460 14.65 9.66 -3.72
C LEU A 460 14.06 8.68 -2.71
N ARG A 461 14.14 7.38 -3.02
CA ARG A 461 13.72 6.32 -2.12
C ARG A 461 14.86 5.36 -1.86
N ILE A 462 15.19 5.18 -0.60
CA ILE A 462 16.32 4.41 -0.15
C ILE A 462 15.86 3.48 0.96
N ASP A 463 16.29 2.23 0.87
CA ASP A 463 15.97 1.21 1.85
C ASP A 463 17.18 0.35 2.21
N ALA A 464 17.18 -0.22 3.41
CA ALA A 464 18.16 -1.22 3.83
C ALA A 464 17.44 -2.41 4.45
N GLN A 465 18.07 -3.59 4.48
CA GLN A 465 17.43 -4.80 4.96
C GLN A 465 16.83 -4.63 6.35
N HIS A 466 15.57 -4.99 6.51
CA HIS A 466 14.83 -4.94 7.77
C HIS A 466 15.50 -5.77 8.87
N VAL A 467 15.57 -5.18 10.06
CA VAL A 467 16.13 -5.79 11.26
C VAL A 467 14.97 -6.04 12.23
N ALA A 468 14.63 -7.31 12.44
CA ALA A 468 13.45 -7.69 13.25
C ALA A 468 13.51 -7.18 14.71
N ARG A 469 14.71 -6.96 15.25
CA ARG A 469 14.93 -6.46 16.62
C ARG A 469 14.89 -4.93 16.75
N GLY A 470 14.51 -4.23 15.69
CA GLY A 470 14.58 -2.77 15.63
C GLY A 470 15.88 -2.27 15.01
N GLU A 471 15.84 -1.08 14.42
CA GLU A 471 17.03 -0.44 13.87
C GLU A 471 17.94 0.06 15.00
N PRO A 472 19.26 -0.21 14.96
CA PRO A 472 20.19 0.28 15.97
C PRO A 472 20.36 1.80 15.86
N VAL A 473 20.78 2.43 16.95
CA VAL A 473 21.17 3.85 16.94
C VAL A 473 22.40 4.06 16.05
N THR A 474 23.35 3.12 16.10
CA THR A 474 24.55 3.09 15.26
C THR A 474 24.94 1.64 14.97
N ASP A 475 25.29 1.34 13.72
CA ASP A 475 25.79 0.02 13.36
C ASP A 475 27.22 -0.21 13.90
N LYS A 476 27.30 -1.00 14.98
CA LYS A 476 28.53 -1.43 15.65
C LYS A 476 28.92 -2.87 15.31
N SER A 477 28.32 -3.49 14.30
CA SER A 477 28.63 -4.88 14.00
C SER A 477 30.10 -5.08 13.59
N GLY A 478 30.68 -6.16 14.10
CA GLY A 478 32.01 -6.66 13.75
C GLY A 478 32.00 -7.77 12.71
N ALA A 479 30.84 -8.30 12.31
CA ALA A 479 30.76 -9.32 11.28
C ALA A 479 31.20 -8.75 9.92
N MET A 480 31.96 -9.53 9.14
CA MET A 480 32.54 -9.06 7.88
C MET A 480 31.47 -8.52 6.90
N GLU A 481 30.42 -9.30 6.64
CA GLU A 481 29.33 -8.93 5.73
C GLU A 481 28.64 -7.62 6.15
N GLN A 482 28.29 -7.51 7.43
CA GLN A 482 27.62 -6.33 7.99
C GLN A 482 28.56 -5.11 7.99
N SER A 483 29.85 -5.30 8.22
CA SER A 483 30.87 -4.25 8.09
C SER A 483 30.97 -3.75 6.64
N GLN A 484 30.92 -4.65 5.65
CA GLN A 484 30.92 -4.29 4.24
C GLN A 484 29.64 -3.55 3.85
N GLU A 485 28.46 -4.01 4.31
CA GLU A 485 27.19 -3.29 4.12
C GLU A 485 27.27 -1.86 4.69
N ARG A 486 27.80 -1.72 5.91
CA ARG A 486 28.03 -0.41 6.55
C ARG A 486 28.95 0.49 5.73
N ILE A 487 30.05 -0.04 5.19
CA ILE A 487 30.93 0.72 4.29
C ILE A 487 30.14 1.25 3.09
N ARG A 488 29.34 0.40 2.42
CA ARG A 488 28.56 0.79 1.23
C ARG A 488 27.53 1.87 1.53
N ARG A 489 26.79 1.75 2.64
CA ARG A 489 25.82 2.77 3.08
C ARG A 489 26.50 4.11 3.40
N ARG A 490 27.64 4.08 4.08
CA ARG A 490 28.41 5.29 4.40
C ARG A 490 29.03 5.95 3.17
N ARG A 491 29.47 5.16 2.18
CA ARG A 491 29.86 5.67 0.86
C ARG A 491 28.71 6.38 0.17
N PHE A 492 27.49 5.81 0.19
CA PHE A 492 26.32 6.50 -0.36
C PHE A 492 26.08 7.88 0.28
N ILE A 493 26.13 7.97 1.61
CA ILE A 493 25.96 9.24 2.34
C ILE A 493 27.07 10.25 2.02
N ALA A 494 28.31 9.81 1.83
CA ALA A 494 29.45 10.70 1.61
C ALA A 494 29.65 11.09 0.13
N GLU A 495 29.35 10.19 -0.81
CA GLU A 495 29.74 10.29 -2.22
C GLU A 495 28.56 10.59 -3.15
N PHE A 496 27.31 10.40 -2.73
CA PHE A 496 26.12 10.65 -3.56
C PHE A 496 25.25 11.79 -3.03
N VAL A 497 24.78 11.64 -1.79
CA VAL A 497 23.76 12.52 -1.19
C VAL A 497 24.17 14.00 -1.11
N PRO A 498 25.42 14.37 -0.75
CA PRO A 498 25.82 15.77 -0.55
C PRO A 498 25.80 16.59 -1.84
N TYR A 499 25.79 15.94 -3.00
CA TYR A 499 25.75 16.60 -4.31
C TYR A 499 24.33 16.95 -4.75
N MET A 500 23.30 16.34 -4.17
CA MET A 500 21.91 16.54 -4.59
C MET A 500 21.45 17.97 -4.33
N ARG A 501 20.65 18.53 -5.26
CA ARG A 501 20.14 19.91 -5.16
C ARG A 501 18.62 20.04 -5.32
N LYS A 502 17.95 19.09 -5.98
CA LYS A 502 16.52 19.22 -6.35
C LYS A 502 15.58 18.25 -5.65
N ILE A 503 16.07 17.42 -4.73
CA ILE A 503 15.20 16.44 -4.06
C ILE A 503 14.13 17.20 -3.26
N GLU A 504 12.87 16.88 -3.53
CA GLU A 504 11.71 17.40 -2.81
C GLU A 504 11.10 16.33 -1.89
N GLN A 505 11.25 15.06 -2.25
CA GLN A 505 10.69 13.94 -1.50
C GLN A 505 11.76 12.90 -1.23
N VAL A 506 11.92 12.54 0.04
CA VAL A 506 12.80 11.45 0.45
C VAL A 506 12.04 10.41 1.27
N LYS A 507 12.24 9.14 0.93
CA LYS A 507 11.67 8.00 1.64
C LYS A 507 12.78 7.06 2.11
N LEU A 508 12.89 6.90 3.43
CA LEU A 508 13.89 6.11 4.13
C LEU A 508 13.19 4.93 4.81
N GLU A 509 13.47 3.71 4.36
CA GLU A 509 12.79 2.51 4.85
C GLU A 509 13.74 1.42 5.34
N GLY A 510 13.21 0.54 6.20
CA GLY A 510 13.91 -0.67 6.62
C GLY A 510 15.03 -0.39 7.62
N GLY A 511 16.04 -1.26 7.61
CA GLY A 511 17.05 -1.40 8.66
C GLY A 511 18.09 -0.29 8.79
N ILE A 512 17.86 0.89 8.22
CA ILE A 512 18.88 1.97 8.20
C ILE A 512 19.09 2.47 9.65
N PRO A 513 20.34 2.41 10.17
CA PRO A 513 20.69 2.94 11.50
C PRO A 513 20.33 4.42 11.66
N ARG A 514 20.05 4.84 12.90
CA ARG A 514 19.58 6.21 13.15
C ARG A 514 20.62 7.28 12.84
N ASP A 515 21.90 7.05 13.16
CA ASP A 515 23.00 7.94 12.79
C ASP A 515 23.12 8.11 11.28
N GLU A 516 22.99 7.03 10.50
CA GLU A 516 22.98 7.07 9.05
C GLU A 516 21.76 7.85 8.49
N LYS A 517 20.56 7.66 9.04
CA LYS A 517 19.37 8.48 8.71
C LYS A 517 19.63 9.98 8.95
N ARG A 518 20.26 10.31 10.09
CA ARG A 518 20.63 11.69 10.46
C ARG A 518 21.61 12.28 9.46
N GLU A 519 22.70 11.58 9.16
CA GLU A 519 23.73 12.09 8.25
C GLU A 519 23.20 12.23 6.82
N LEU A 520 22.33 11.32 6.36
CA LEU A 520 21.64 11.47 5.07
C LEU A 520 20.83 12.77 5.02
N LEU A 521 20.04 13.07 6.05
CA LEU A 521 19.22 14.27 6.11
C LEU A 521 20.06 15.55 6.24
N ARG A 522 21.20 15.50 6.95
CA ARG A 522 22.18 16.61 6.97
C ARG A 522 22.83 16.82 5.60
N ALA A 523 23.20 15.75 4.91
CA ALA A 523 23.79 15.81 3.58
C ALA A 523 22.86 16.49 2.56
N LEU A 524 21.54 16.30 2.71
CA LEU A 524 20.51 16.91 1.86
C LEU A 524 20.24 18.40 2.13
N HIS A 525 21.02 19.10 2.98
CA HIS A 525 20.76 20.50 3.39
C HIS A 525 20.58 21.54 2.25
N TRP A 526 21.02 21.26 1.02
CA TRP A 526 20.77 22.10 -0.15
C TRP A 526 19.43 21.82 -0.86
N CYS A 527 18.77 20.70 -0.55
CA CYS A 527 17.56 20.26 -1.20
C CYS A 527 16.31 20.88 -0.54
N PRO A 528 15.30 21.31 -1.32
CA PRO A 528 14.05 21.86 -0.80
C PRO A 528 13.08 20.73 -0.40
N LEU A 529 13.41 19.97 0.65
CA LEU A 529 12.60 18.83 1.08
C LEU A 529 11.20 19.27 1.50
N LYS A 530 10.18 18.85 0.76
CA LYS A 530 8.74 19.03 1.07
C LYS A 530 8.17 17.84 1.81
N LYS A 531 8.72 16.64 1.59
CA LYS A 531 8.22 15.40 2.16
C LYS A 531 9.33 14.48 2.65
N ILE A 532 9.23 14.07 3.91
CA ILE A 532 10.11 13.06 4.50
C ILE A 532 9.26 11.91 5.00
N VAL A 533 9.57 10.71 4.53
CA VAL A 533 8.93 9.46 4.98
C VAL A 533 10.00 8.57 5.60
N MET A 534 9.86 8.26 6.89
CA MET A 534 10.71 7.32 7.60
C MET A 534 9.86 6.15 8.11
N ILE A 535 10.19 4.94 7.68
CA ILE A 535 9.47 3.72 8.05
C ILE A 535 10.48 2.68 8.55
N GLY A 536 10.33 2.24 9.79
CA GLY A 536 11.17 1.21 10.42
C GLY A 536 10.38 0.29 11.35
N ALA A 537 11.05 -0.71 11.92
CA ALA A 537 10.55 -1.46 13.06
C ALA A 537 10.48 -0.56 14.31
N SER A 538 11.54 0.18 14.56
CA SER A 538 11.68 1.15 15.64
C SER A 538 11.20 2.53 15.22
N PHE A 539 10.70 3.30 16.18
CA PHE A 539 10.28 4.67 15.98
C PHE A 539 11.47 5.52 15.52
N PRO A 540 11.45 6.05 14.27
CA PRO A 540 12.67 6.59 13.66
C PRO A 540 13.31 7.77 14.39
N VAL A 541 12.52 8.56 15.13
CA VAL A 541 13.00 9.79 15.77
C VAL A 541 13.56 9.60 17.17
N GLY A 542 13.33 8.46 17.84
CA GLY A 542 13.79 8.22 19.20
C GLY A 542 13.00 7.13 19.94
N ASN A 543 13.59 6.51 20.95
CA ASN A 543 12.91 5.55 21.81
C ASN A 543 12.27 6.27 23.00
N THR A 544 10.94 6.31 23.02
CA THR A 544 10.18 6.94 24.11
C THR A 544 9.98 6.04 25.33
N TRP A 545 10.33 4.75 25.26
CA TRP A 545 10.07 3.78 26.34
C TRP A 545 11.27 3.58 27.28
N GLY A 546 12.41 4.20 26.97
CA GLY A 546 13.67 4.00 27.66
C GLY A 546 14.34 2.66 27.32
N ALA A 547 15.53 2.43 27.90
CA ALA A 547 16.31 1.22 27.65
C ALA A 547 15.48 -0.04 27.95
N ARG A 548 15.53 -1.00 27.02
CA ARG A 548 14.79 -2.26 27.08
C ARG A 548 13.28 -2.08 27.32
N GLY A 549 12.71 -0.94 26.91
CA GLY A 549 11.28 -0.65 27.04
C GLY A 549 10.76 -0.61 28.49
N TYR A 550 11.58 -0.27 29.47
CA TYR A 550 11.20 -0.31 30.90
C TYR A 550 9.91 0.47 31.21
N GLN A 551 9.74 1.66 30.62
CA GLN A 551 8.56 2.50 30.88
C GLN A 551 7.28 1.88 30.31
N LEU A 552 7.38 1.21 29.15
CA LEU A 552 6.24 0.51 28.58
C LEU A 552 5.86 -0.69 29.46
N ARG A 553 6.82 -1.51 29.88
CA ARG A 553 6.56 -2.69 30.73
C ARG A 553 5.90 -2.35 32.08
N ALA A 554 6.16 -1.15 32.60
CA ALA A 554 5.49 -0.66 33.81
C ALA A 554 3.99 -0.34 33.58
N LEU A 555 3.59 -0.04 32.35
CA LEU A 555 2.23 0.34 31.96
C LEU A 555 1.47 -0.80 31.26
N ASP A 556 2.20 -1.74 30.66
CA ASP A 556 1.69 -2.85 29.86
C ASP A 556 2.30 -4.16 30.37
N PRO A 557 1.75 -4.75 31.45
CA PRO A 557 2.34 -5.93 32.09
C PRO A 557 2.29 -7.17 31.19
N GLY A 558 1.38 -7.22 30.21
CA GLY A 558 1.33 -8.28 29.19
C GLY A 558 2.57 -8.33 28.28
N GLN A 559 3.41 -7.31 28.33
CA GLN A 559 4.65 -7.20 27.56
C GLN A 559 5.90 -7.58 28.38
N ALA A 560 5.75 -8.05 29.62
CA ALA A 560 6.88 -8.31 30.52
C ALA A 560 7.92 -9.31 29.97
N ASP A 561 7.46 -10.35 29.25
CA ASP A 561 8.28 -11.45 28.73
C ASP A 561 8.58 -11.35 27.22
N SER A 562 8.26 -10.21 26.60
CA SER A 562 8.38 -10.05 25.15
C SER A 562 9.83 -9.73 24.75
N ASP A 563 10.42 -10.60 23.92
CA ASP A 563 11.78 -10.47 23.41
C ASP A 563 11.99 -9.26 22.48
N PHE A 564 10.90 -8.61 22.05
CA PHE A 564 10.92 -7.47 21.15
C PHE A 564 11.64 -6.24 21.74
N PHE A 565 11.72 -6.11 23.07
CA PHE A 565 12.29 -4.93 23.71
C PHE A 565 13.81 -4.99 23.94
N TYR A 566 14.47 -6.15 23.80
CA TYR A 566 15.90 -6.28 24.12
C TYR A 566 16.80 -5.35 23.27
N GLY A 567 16.37 -4.98 22.07
CA GLY A 567 17.11 -4.09 21.16
C GLY A 567 16.97 -2.59 21.45
N LEU A 568 16.13 -2.17 22.39
CA LEU A 568 15.86 -0.75 22.63
C LEU A 568 16.95 -0.07 23.48
N GLU A 569 17.66 0.87 22.86
CA GLU A 569 18.69 1.72 23.48
C GLU A 569 18.06 2.92 24.22
N SER A 570 18.71 3.42 25.29
CA SER A 570 18.29 4.66 25.98
C SER A 570 18.65 5.90 25.18
N GLU A 571 17.83 6.95 25.31
CA GLU A 571 18.15 8.28 24.81
C GLU A 571 18.97 9.08 25.84
N ASP A 572 19.86 9.95 25.35
CA ASP A 572 20.62 10.88 26.19
C ASP A 572 19.80 12.15 26.46
N LEU A 573 19.06 12.15 27.56
CA LEU A 573 18.20 13.28 27.94
C LEU A 573 18.99 14.59 28.10
N ASP A 574 20.15 14.54 28.75
CA ASP A 574 20.95 15.74 29.02
C ASP A 574 21.51 16.35 27.73
N GLY A 575 22.04 15.52 26.83
CA GLY A 575 22.50 15.94 25.52
C GLY A 575 21.38 16.55 24.66
N MET A 576 20.17 15.98 24.71
CA MET A 576 19.01 16.54 24.02
C MET A 576 18.59 17.89 24.59
N LEU A 577 18.45 18.01 25.91
CA LEU A 577 18.10 19.28 26.55
C LEU A 577 19.16 20.36 26.29
N ALA A 578 20.45 20.00 26.33
CA ALA A 578 21.54 20.89 25.97
C ALA A 578 21.43 21.36 24.51
N ALA A 579 21.05 20.50 23.57
CA ALA A 579 20.83 20.88 22.18
C ALA A 579 19.70 21.90 22.03
N TYR A 580 18.54 21.69 22.68
CA TYR A 580 17.44 22.66 22.64
C TYR A 580 17.83 24.01 23.26
N ARG A 581 18.65 24.03 24.33
CA ARG A 581 19.16 25.27 24.92
C ARG A 581 20.07 26.05 23.96
N ARG A 582 20.83 25.35 23.10
CA ARG A 582 21.63 25.99 22.03
C ARG A 582 20.75 26.57 20.91
N GLY A 583 19.53 26.07 20.76
CA GLY A 583 18.56 26.56 19.78
C GLY A 583 18.78 26.03 18.35
N PHE A 584 17.96 26.55 17.43
CA PHE A 584 17.94 26.16 16.02
C PHE A 584 18.80 27.09 15.16
N HIS A 585 20.09 27.17 15.46
CA HIS A 585 21.02 27.99 14.68
C HIS A 585 21.88 27.12 13.76
N ARG A 586 21.67 27.24 12.45
CA ARG A 586 22.55 26.66 11.44
C ARG A 586 23.52 27.75 10.96
N PRO A 587 24.85 27.50 10.99
CA PRO A 587 25.81 28.43 10.40
C PRO A 587 25.48 28.71 8.93
N SER A 588 25.66 29.95 8.48
CA SER A 588 25.42 30.35 7.09
C SER A 588 26.41 29.70 6.11
N ASP A 589 27.58 29.30 6.60
CA ASP A 589 28.69 28.64 5.90
C ASP A 589 28.73 27.12 6.16
N PHE A 590 27.60 26.52 6.56
CA PHE A 590 27.53 25.09 6.84
C PHE A 590 28.08 24.25 5.67
N THR A 591 29.13 23.50 5.95
CA THR A 591 29.70 22.50 5.05
C THR A 591 29.42 21.11 5.63
N PHE A 592 28.87 20.22 4.79
CA PHE A 592 28.55 18.87 5.23
C PHE A 592 29.82 18.03 5.36
N GLU A 593 30.08 17.56 6.58
CA GLU A 593 31.04 16.50 6.87
C GLU A 593 30.32 15.39 7.66
N PRO A 594 30.37 14.13 7.20
CA PRO A 594 29.66 13.05 7.85
C PRO A 594 30.31 12.71 9.19
N THR A 595 29.53 12.71 10.27
CA THR A 595 29.97 12.29 11.59
C THR A 595 29.13 11.10 12.03
N TYR A 596 29.70 9.89 12.01
CA TYR A 596 28.98 8.67 12.38
C TYR A 596 29.02 8.40 13.88
N GLY A 597 28.06 7.61 14.38
CA GLY A 597 27.82 7.44 15.80
C GLY A 597 26.75 8.40 16.34
N TRP A 598 26.43 8.22 17.62
CA TRP A 598 25.43 9.01 18.33
C TRP A 598 25.99 9.52 19.66
N PRO A 599 26.97 10.46 19.62
CA PRO A 599 27.47 11.09 20.84
C PRO A 599 26.34 11.89 21.52
N PRO A 600 26.55 12.39 22.75
CA PRO A 600 25.63 13.33 23.40
C PRO A 600 25.26 14.53 22.50
N GLN A 601 24.09 14.47 21.86
CA GLN A 601 23.70 15.45 20.84
C GLN A 601 22.19 15.57 20.65
N ALA A 602 21.80 16.46 19.73
CA ALA A 602 20.41 16.71 19.37
C ALA A 602 19.69 15.45 18.84
N PRO A 603 18.38 15.29 19.13
CA PRO A 603 17.60 14.20 18.56
C PRO A 603 17.44 14.35 17.04
N LEU A 604 17.04 13.26 16.37
CA LEU A 604 16.89 13.25 14.90
C LEU A 604 15.91 14.33 14.42
N LEU A 605 14.76 14.48 15.11
CA LEU A 605 13.74 15.43 14.71
C LEU A 605 14.21 16.90 14.85
N HIS A 606 15.03 17.19 15.86
CA HIS A 606 15.70 18.49 15.97
C HIS A 606 16.64 18.73 14.79
N THR A 607 17.38 17.70 14.35
CA THR A 607 18.26 17.81 13.17
C THR A 607 17.45 18.08 11.90
N ILE A 608 16.31 17.40 11.71
CA ILE A 608 15.41 17.66 10.58
C ILE A 608 14.92 19.11 10.61
N ALA A 609 14.43 19.56 11.76
CA ALA A 609 13.92 20.93 11.90
C ALA A 609 15.03 21.96 11.62
N LEU A 610 16.24 21.77 12.15
CA LEU A 610 17.38 22.65 11.94
C LEU A 610 17.73 22.85 10.45
N HIS A 611 17.61 21.79 9.64
CA HIS A 611 18.02 21.84 8.23
C HIS A 611 16.87 22.10 7.25
N HIS A 612 15.64 21.68 7.57
CA HIS A 612 14.54 21.52 6.60
C HIS A 612 13.18 22.04 7.07
N ALA A 613 13.06 22.61 8.27
CA ALA A 613 11.76 23.01 8.83
C ALA A 613 10.96 23.96 7.92
N SER A 614 11.66 24.86 7.24
CA SER A 614 11.05 25.89 6.39
C SER A 614 10.42 25.37 5.11
N THR A 615 10.71 24.13 4.68
CA THR A 615 10.20 23.60 3.40
C THR A 615 9.26 22.42 3.56
N ILE A 616 9.30 21.72 4.70
CA ILE A 616 8.55 20.47 4.90
C ILE A 616 7.05 20.75 5.04
N GLU A 617 6.27 20.04 4.22
CA GLU A 617 4.81 20.03 4.22
C GLU A 617 4.23 18.70 4.72
N GLU A 618 4.94 17.59 4.55
CA GLU A 618 4.50 16.25 4.96
C GLU A 618 5.62 15.48 5.67
N LEU A 619 5.34 15.01 6.88
CA LEU A 619 6.26 14.19 7.67
C LEU A 619 5.60 12.86 8.05
N LYS A 620 6.24 11.74 7.74
CA LYS A 620 5.81 10.41 8.20
C LYS A 620 6.89 9.76 9.01
N ILE A 621 6.54 9.38 10.23
CA ILE A 621 7.42 8.73 11.19
C ILE A 621 6.69 7.47 11.67
N CYS A 622 6.95 6.37 10.99
CA CYS A 622 6.30 5.09 11.24
C CYS A 622 7.30 4.08 11.80
N GLY A 623 6.95 3.47 12.92
CA GLY A 623 7.70 2.41 13.58
C GLY A 623 7.18 2.25 14.99
N TYR A 624 6.72 1.05 15.35
CA TYR A 624 5.96 0.82 16.58
C TYR A 624 6.85 0.65 17.80
N THR A 625 8.04 0.08 17.64
CA THR A 625 8.94 -0.15 18.77
C THR A 625 9.56 1.16 19.24
N GLY A 626 9.28 1.59 20.47
CA GLY A 626 9.73 2.86 21.04
C GLY A 626 8.87 4.08 20.70
N CYS A 627 7.73 3.92 20.01
CA CYS A 627 6.85 5.04 19.65
C CYS A 627 6.07 5.60 20.85
N PRO A 628 5.55 6.85 20.81
CA PRO A 628 4.80 7.42 21.93
C PRO A 628 3.66 6.52 22.43
N ILE A 629 3.53 6.39 23.75
CA ILE A 629 2.44 5.65 24.38
C ILE A 629 1.24 6.60 24.50
N LEU A 630 0.13 6.26 23.84
CA LEU A 630 -1.04 7.13 23.80
C LEU A 630 -1.60 7.38 25.21
N SER A 631 -1.71 8.65 25.56
CA SER A 631 -2.15 9.21 26.85
C SER A 631 -1.22 8.99 28.03
N HIS A 632 -0.01 8.48 27.79
CA HIS A 632 0.99 8.23 28.82
C HIS A 632 2.34 8.80 28.37
N PRO A 633 2.47 10.14 28.27
CA PRO A 633 3.70 10.77 27.83
C PRO A 633 4.82 10.46 28.82
N THR A 634 5.94 9.96 28.29
CA THR A 634 7.15 9.72 29.08
C THR A 634 8.00 10.99 29.15
N PRO A 635 8.87 11.17 30.17
CA PRO A 635 9.70 12.36 30.29
C PRO A 635 10.55 12.66 29.04
N ILE A 636 10.93 11.62 28.30
CA ILE A 636 11.75 11.72 27.08
C ILE A 636 10.94 12.12 25.84
N ALA A 637 9.61 11.96 25.86
CA ALA A 637 8.76 12.26 24.71
C ALA A 637 8.77 13.76 24.36
N ASN A 638 8.79 14.63 25.38
CA ASN A 638 8.81 16.08 25.18
C ASN A 638 10.05 16.56 24.38
N PRO A 639 11.30 16.28 24.81
CA PRO A 639 12.48 16.66 24.03
C PRO A 639 12.55 15.91 22.68
N LEU A 640 11.97 14.73 22.50
CA LEU A 640 11.96 14.07 21.19
C LEU A 640 11.05 14.76 20.17
N LEU A 641 9.87 15.24 20.60
CA LEU A 641 8.83 15.76 19.72
C LEU A 641 8.84 17.28 19.57
N THR A 642 9.51 18.02 20.46
CA THR A 642 9.53 19.51 20.45
C THR A 642 9.96 20.11 19.12
N GLY A 643 10.82 19.43 18.35
CA GLY A 643 11.19 19.85 16.99
C GLY A 643 10.00 20.06 16.04
N LEU A 644 8.84 19.43 16.28
CA LEU A 644 7.63 19.60 15.47
C LEU A 644 7.09 21.04 15.45
N ARG A 645 7.42 21.84 16.48
CA ARG A 645 6.92 23.22 16.62
C ARG A 645 7.47 24.17 15.57
N TYR A 646 8.54 23.79 14.89
CA TYR A 646 9.25 24.65 13.94
C TYR A 646 8.79 24.45 12.48
N PHE A 647 7.97 23.43 12.19
CA PHE A 647 7.51 23.17 10.82
C PHE A 647 6.28 24.01 10.49
N ASP A 648 6.49 25.29 10.23
CA ASP A 648 5.43 26.26 9.92
C ASP A 648 4.69 25.98 8.61
N ASN A 649 5.23 25.10 7.75
CA ASN A 649 4.62 24.64 6.50
C ASN A 649 3.99 23.24 6.58
N LEU A 650 4.05 22.57 7.74
CA LEU A 650 3.51 21.22 7.93
C LEU A 650 1.99 21.19 7.70
N LYS A 651 1.55 20.42 6.71
CA LYS A 651 0.14 20.17 6.38
C LYS A 651 -0.29 18.78 6.85
N GLN A 652 0.63 17.82 6.82
CA GLN A 652 0.34 16.43 7.18
C GLN A 652 1.44 15.81 8.04
N LEU A 653 1.04 15.16 9.13
CA LEU A 653 1.89 14.39 10.03
C LEU A 653 1.34 12.97 10.15
N VAL A 654 2.19 11.96 10.01
CA VAL A 654 1.83 10.55 10.25
C VAL A 654 2.75 9.99 11.33
N LEU A 655 2.17 9.42 12.39
CA LEU A 655 2.88 8.92 13.56
C LEU A 655 2.33 7.57 14.02
N SER A 656 3.22 6.64 14.37
CA SER A 656 2.86 5.44 15.12
C SER A 656 2.63 5.74 16.59
N PHE A 657 1.66 5.08 17.21
CA PHE A 657 1.38 5.11 18.64
C PHE A 657 1.26 3.70 19.21
N TRP A 658 1.72 3.55 20.46
CA TRP A 658 1.40 2.38 21.25
C TRP A 658 0.05 2.61 21.94
N LEU A 659 -0.88 1.68 21.72
CA LEU A 659 -2.18 1.68 22.37
C LEU A 659 -2.20 0.59 23.44
N LEU A 660 -2.42 0.98 24.69
CA LEU A 660 -2.54 0.02 25.80
C LEU A 660 -3.87 -0.71 25.70
N THR A 661 -3.82 -2.01 25.42
CA THR A 661 -4.99 -2.89 25.25
C THR A 661 -5.07 -4.02 26.26
N TRP A 662 -4.09 -4.11 27.17
CA TRP A 662 -4.10 -5.04 28.29
C TRP A 662 -5.17 -4.65 29.32
N HIS A 663 -6.10 -5.57 29.60
CA HIS A 663 -7.17 -5.38 30.57
C HIS A 663 -7.54 -6.73 31.20
N GLU A 664 -7.61 -6.79 32.53
CA GLU A 664 -7.95 -8.03 33.28
C GLU A 664 -7.13 -9.23 32.79
N ASP A 665 -5.80 -9.08 32.83
CA ASP A 665 -4.80 -10.13 32.55
C ASP A 665 -4.83 -10.72 31.12
N SER A 666 -5.37 -9.97 30.15
CA SER A 666 -5.38 -10.36 28.73
C SER A 666 -5.36 -9.16 27.78
N TYR A 667 -4.87 -9.36 26.56
CA TYR A 667 -5.03 -8.40 25.47
C TYR A 667 -6.45 -8.45 24.92
N ARG A 668 -7.08 -7.28 24.77
CA ARG A 668 -8.45 -7.14 24.27
C ARG A 668 -8.53 -6.56 22.86
N ASP A 669 -7.49 -6.79 22.06
CA ASP A 669 -7.35 -6.27 20.70
C ASP A 669 -8.54 -6.66 19.82
N ALA A 670 -8.96 -7.92 19.88
CA ALA A 670 -10.08 -8.43 19.09
C ALA A 670 -11.39 -7.69 19.40
N GLU A 671 -11.71 -7.45 20.67
CA GLU A 671 -12.94 -6.69 21.01
C GLU A 671 -12.84 -5.21 20.66
N ILE A 672 -11.65 -4.61 20.78
CA ILE A 672 -11.42 -3.23 20.34
C ILE A 672 -11.65 -3.11 18.84
N ILE A 673 -11.00 -3.97 18.05
CA ILE A 673 -11.15 -4.00 16.59
C ILE A 673 -12.61 -4.25 16.22
N GLN A 674 -13.26 -5.25 16.82
CA GLN A 674 -14.67 -5.54 16.56
C GLN A 674 -15.56 -4.34 16.88
N SER A 675 -15.32 -3.64 17.99
CA SER A 675 -16.08 -2.43 18.33
C SER A 675 -15.93 -1.33 17.27
N TRP A 676 -14.75 -1.19 16.65
CA TRP A 676 -14.54 -0.26 15.55
C TRP A 676 -15.26 -0.69 14.29
N LEU A 677 -15.29 -1.98 13.98
CA LEU A 677 -16.02 -2.52 12.83
C LEU A 677 -17.53 -2.38 13.01
N ASP A 678 -18.05 -2.67 14.21
CA ASP A 678 -19.49 -2.58 14.53
C ASP A 678 -20.01 -1.14 14.44
N THR A 679 -19.18 -0.17 14.85
CA THR A 679 -19.51 1.27 14.73
C THR A 679 -19.65 1.70 13.26
N ARG A 680 -19.15 0.90 12.30
CA ARG A 680 -19.24 1.14 10.85
C ARG A 680 -20.38 0.36 10.16
N SER A 681 -21.31 -0.24 10.91
CA SER A 681 -22.40 -1.13 10.43
C SER A 681 -22.94 -0.81 9.01
N PRO A 682 -23.20 -1.83 8.16
CA PRO A 682 -23.43 -1.73 6.70
C PRO A 682 -24.61 -0.86 6.23
N SER A 683 -25.47 -0.38 7.13
CA SER A 683 -26.49 0.64 6.81
C SER A 683 -25.92 2.07 6.82
N SER A 684 -24.72 2.26 7.33
CA SER A 684 -24.01 3.53 7.46
C SER A 684 -22.69 3.47 6.69
N THR A 685 -22.76 3.37 5.36
CA THR A 685 -21.60 3.54 4.45
C THR A 685 -21.19 5.01 4.30
N ALA A 686 -21.79 5.92 5.06
CA ALA A 686 -21.34 7.30 5.12
C ALA A 686 -19.92 7.35 5.71
N LEU A 687 -19.01 7.95 4.95
CA LEU A 687 -17.83 8.64 5.48
C LEU A 687 -18.33 9.58 6.58
N THR A 688 -18.48 9.09 7.81
CA THR A 688 -19.00 9.92 8.89
C THR A 688 -17.84 10.78 9.32
N VAL A 689 -17.67 11.90 8.61
CA VAL A 689 -16.89 13.03 9.08
C VAL A 689 -17.64 13.54 10.29
N VAL A 690 -17.24 13.07 11.47
CA VAL A 690 -17.83 13.55 12.71
C VAL A 690 -17.19 14.90 12.97
N THR A 691 -17.95 15.98 12.71
CA THR A 691 -17.63 17.28 13.30
C THR A 691 -17.89 17.16 14.80
N PRO A 692 -16.87 17.28 15.65
CA PRO A 692 -17.07 17.07 17.07
C PRO A 692 -17.94 18.19 17.67
N PRO A 693 -18.71 17.93 18.73
CA PRO A 693 -19.21 19.03 19.58
C PRO A 693 -18.02 19.86 20.08
N ALA A 694 -18.24 21.16 20.33
CA ALA A 694 -17.20 22.09 20.75
C ALA A 694 -16.31 21.47 21.84
N SER A 695 -14.98 21.57 21.68
CA SER A 695 -14.03 21.06 22.67
C SER A 695 -14.44 21.56 24.06
N PRO A 696 -14.51 20.69 25.08
CA PRO A 696 -14.74 21.16 26.43
C PRO A 696 -13.68 22.19 26.78
N THR A 697 -14.11 23.32 27.35
CA THR A 697 -13.20 24.31 27.94
C THR A 697 -12.25 23.63 28.93
N ALA A 698 -10.98 24.04 28.90
CA ALA A 698 -9.89 23.45 29.68
C ALA A 698 -10.29 23.08 31.12
N ASP A 699 -9.87 21.89 31.55
CA ASP A 699 -9.96 21.29 32.89
C ASP A 699 -10.84 22.05 33.89
N GLN A 700 -12.15 21.79 33.84
CA GLN A 700 -12.87 21.74 35.11
C GLN A 700 -12.54 20.39 35.74
N PRO A 701 -11.87 20.36 36.90
CA PRO A 701 -11.71 19.12 37.63
C PRO A 701 -13.11 18.65 38.01
N VAL A 702 -13.62 17.65 37.29
CA VAL A 702 -14.77 16.90 37.77
C VAL A 702 -14.20 16.02 38.88
N ASP A 703 -14.21 16.57 40.10
CA ASP A 703 -13.86 15.87 41.32
C ASP A 703 -14.64 14.55 41.35
N PRO A 704 -13.98 13.37 41.39
CA PRO A 704 -14.64 12.07 41.43
C PRO A 704 -15.63 11.90 42.59
N GLY A 705 -15.65 12.84 43.55
CA GLY A 705 -16.55 12.86 44.70
C GLY A 705 -17.86 13.64 44.54
N HIS A 706 -18.08 14.43 43.48
CA HIS A 706 -19.31 15.25 43.35
C HIS A 706 -20.37 14.58 42.47
N PHE A 707 -21.09 13.62 43.04
CA PHE A 707 -22.41 13.23 42.54
C PHE A 707 -23.43 14.34 42.84
N PRO A 708 -24.34 14.71 41.92
CA PRO A 708 -25.44 15.60 42.25
C PRO A 708 -26.27 14.98 43.38
N HIS A 709 -26.43 15.74 44.47
CA HIS A 709 -27.23 15.36 45.63
C HIS A 709 -28.71 15.25 45.22
N PHE A 710 -29.16 14.04 44.87
CA PHE A 710 -30.58 13.74 44.77
C PHE A 710 -31.11 13.61 46.21
N GLY A 711 -31.84 14.62 46.67
CA GLY A 711 -32.34 14.78 48.04
C GLY A 711 -33.41 13.77 48.48
N HIS A 712 -33.17 12.47 48.33
CA HIS A 712 -34.05 11.41 48.82
C HIS A 712 -33.28 10.32 49.56
N ALA A 713 -33.26 10.42 50.90
CA ALA A 713 -32.52 9.55 51.82
C ALA A 713 -33.09 8.12 52.00
N ARG A 714 -33.78 7.53 51.00
CA ARG A 714 -34.42 6.20 51.13
C ARG A 714 -34.41 5.33 49.87
N VAL A 715 -33.36 5.40 49.05
CA VAL A 715 -33.13 4.38 48.02
C VAL A 715 -31.71 3.86 48.18
N ALA A 716 -31.56 2.67 48.77
CA ALA A 716 -30.30 1.96 48.70
C ALA A 716 -29.95 1.78 47.21
N PRO A 717 -28.76 2.21 46.74
CA PRO A 717 -28.40 2.04 45.34
C PRO A 717 -28.44 0.55 45.03
N ARG A 718 -29.29 0.15 44.08
CA ARG A 718 -29.22 -1.20 43.52
C ARG A 718 -27.80 -1.37 42.97
N PRO A 719 -27.07 -2.46 43.31
CA PRO A 719 -25.82 -2.75 42.64
C PRO A 719 -26.12 -2.92 41.16
N GLN A 720 -25.79 -1.92 40.36
CA GLN A 720 -25.72 -2.07 38.92
C GLN A 720 -24.36 -2.70 38.64
N ASP A 721 -24.37 -3.92 38.14
CA ASP A 721 -23.16 -4.52 37.58
C ASP A 721 -22.77 -3.73 36.34
N PHE A 722 -21.89 -2.75 36.53
CA PHE A 722 -21.32 -1.98 35.44
C PHE A 722 -20.33 -2.87 34.68
N ASN A 723 -20.63 -3.16 33.42
CA ASN A 723 -19.65 -3.75 32.52
C ASN A 723 -18.51 -2.74 32.28
N ARG A 724 -17.47 -2.81 33.10
CA ARG A 724 -16.30 -1.91 33.09
C ARG A 724 -15.62 -1.90 31.72
N TRP A 725 -15.58 -3.04 31.04
CA TRP A 725 -15.02 -3.17 29.70
C TRP A 725 -15.84 -2.41 28.66
N ALA A 726 -17.17 -2.50 28.69
CA ALA A 726 -18.03 -1.74 27.79
C ALA A 726 -17.87 -0.21 27.97
N VAL A 727 -17.67 0.24 29.22
CA VAL A 727 -17.33 1.64 29.50
C VAL A 727 -15.95 1.99 28.92
N ALA A 728 -14.94 1.13 29.09
CA ALA A 728 -13.61 1.34 28.53
C ALA A 728 -13.64 1.41 26.98
N LEU A 729 -14.37 0.53 26.31
CA LEU A 729 -14.57 0.57 24.85
C LEU A 729 -15.11 1.94 24.40
N LYS A 730 -16.13 2.47 25.07
CA LYS A 730 -16.72 3.78 24.73
C LYS A 730 -15.81 4.96 25.05
N THR A 731 -15.19 4.96 26.24
CA THR A 731 -14.48 6.14 26.78
C THR A 731 -13.00 6.20 26.41
N LYS A 732 -12.36 5.07 26.08
CA LYS A 732 -10.94 4.99 25.75
C LYS A 732 -10.69 4.63 24.29
N PHE A 733 -11.48 3.72 23.73
CA PHE A 733 -11.19 3.12 22.43
C PHE A 733 -12.11 3.58 21.31
N SER A 734 -13.21 4.28 21.59
CA SER A 734 -14.06 4.81 20.52
C SER A 734 -13.27 5.76 19.60
N PRO A 735 -13.61 5.83 18.30
CA PRO A 735 -13.03 6.77 17.35
C PRO A 735 -12.83 8.19 17.89
N SER A 736 -13.87 8.75 18.50
CA SER A 736 -13.86 10.09 19.07
C SER A 736 -12.89 10.21 20.26
N ALA A 737 -12.92 9.25 21.19
CA ALA A 737 -12.02 9.24 22.34
C ALA A 737 -10.55 9.17 21.89
N LEU A 738 -10.22 8.33 20.92
CA LEU A 738 -8.88 8.26 20.35
C LEU A 738 -8.49 9.58 19.67
N ALA A 739 -9.39 10.22 18.93
CA ALA A 739 -9.10 11.48 18.25
C ALA A 739 -8.71 12.59 19.24
N TYR A 740 -9.49 12.77 20.31
CA TYR A 740 -9.17 13.75 21.36
C TYR A 740 -7.88 13.41 22.11
N ARG A 741 -7.63 12.13 22.40
CA ARG A 741 -6.39 11.68 23.07
C ARG A 741 -5.16 11.96 22.20
N VAL A 742 -5.22 11.64 20.91
CA VAL A 742 -4.12 11.94 19.97
C VAL A 742 -3.91 13.45 19.84
N ALA A 743 -4.99 14.23 19.73
CA ALA A 743 -4.89 15.67 19.62
C ALA A 743 -4.27 16.31 20.88
N ARG A 744 -4.64 15.85 22.07
CA ARG A 744 -4.03 16.27 23.33
C ARG A 744 -2.54 15.94 23.40
N ASP A 745 -2.14 14.76 22.91
CA ASP A 745 -0.76 14.31 23.02
C ASP A 745 0.16 14.94 21.95
N ILE A 746 -0.36 15.31 20.77
CA ILE A 746 0.45 15.84 19.65
C ILE A 746 0.25 17.34 19.41
N GLY A 747 -0.96 17.86 19.59
CA GLY A 747 -1.30 19.26 19.35
C GLY A 747 -0.30 20.25 19.98
N PRO A 748 0.13 20.05 21.25
CA PRO A 748 1.11 20.91 21.89
C PRO A 748 2.47 20.97 21.19
N TYR A 749 2.83 19.98 20.36
CA TYR A 749 4.08 19.94 19.61
C TYR A 749 3.94 20.50 18.20
N LEU A 750 2.74 20.76 17.69
CA LEU A 750 2.54 21.33 16.36
C LEU A 750 2.79 22.84 16.35
N SER A 751 3.34 23.35 15.24
CA SER A 751 3.50 24.79 15.02
C SER A 751 2.16 25.52 15.15
N PRO A 752 2.10 26.64 15.92
CA PRO A 752 0.92 27.50 15.97
C PRO A 752 0.50 27.99 14.58
N LEU A 753 1.46 28.44 13.75
CA LEU A 753 1.19 28.91 12.39
C LEU A 753 0.62 27.81 11.50
N ALA A 754 1.09 26.56 11.66
CA ALA A 754 0.54 25.44 10.93
C ALA A 754 -0.92 25.13 11.33
N LYS A 755 -1.26 25.28 12.62
CA LYS A 755 -2.61 25.07 13.17
C LYS A 755 -3.61 26.17 12.80
N GLU A 756 -3.14 27.40 12.57
CA GLU A 756 -3.97 28.54 12.15
C GLU A 756 -4.49 28.44 10.71
N ARG A 757 -3.88 27.59 9.87
CA ARG A 757 -4.32 27.42 8.48
C ARG A 757 -5.74 26.85 8.41
N LYS A 758 -6.47 27.19 7.34
CA LYS A 758 -7.80 26.64 7.07
C LYS A 758 -7.74 25.11 7.04
N GLY A 759 -8.49 24.48 7.95
CA GLY A 759 -8.50 23.02 8.10
C GLY A 759 -7.34 22.45 8.92
N GLY A 760 -6.56 23.28 9.62
CA GLY A 760 -5.51 22.87 10.55
C GLY A 760 -4.43 21.96 9.96
N VAL A 761 -3.79 21.18 10.83
CA VAL A 761 -2.83 20.13 10.44
C VAL A 761 -3.53 18.78 10.42
N ARG A 762 -3.37 18.01 9.32
CA ARG A 762 -3.86 16.64 9.25
C ARG A 762 -2.88 15.70 9.96
N VAL A 763 -3.28 15.16 11.11
CA VAL A 763 -2.53 14.14 11.84
C VAL A 763 -3.14 12.77 11.57
N ARG A 764 -2.33 11.81 11.16
CA ARG A 764 -2.69 10.39 11.09
C ARG A 764 -1.97 9.64 12.19
N ALA A 765 -2.73 9.11 13.13
CA ALA A 765 -2.22 8.19 14.14
C ALA A 765 -2.40 6.75 13.66
N SER A 766 -1.31 5.97 13.65
CA SER A 766 -1.29 4.56 13.30
C SER A 766 -1.14 3.71 14.55
N PHE A 767 -1.99 2.70 14.71
CA PHE A 767 -1.97 1.71 15.79
C PHE A 767 -1.71 0.32 15.19
N CYS A 768 -0.90 -0.50 15.85
CA CYS A 768 -0.73 -1.91 15.49
C CYS A 768 -1.49 -2.75 16.50
N LEU A 769 -2.55 -3.42 16.06
CA LEU A 769 -3.38 -4.27 16.92
C LEU A 769 -3.60 -5.62 16.25
N GLY A 770 -3.82 -6.65 17.04
CA GLY A 770 -3.94 -7.99 16.50
C GLY A 770 -4.24 -9.10 17.48
N THR A 771 -4.56 -10.25 16.90
CA THR A 771 -4.75 -11.49 17.64
C THR A 771 -3.42 -12.21 17.83
N HIS A 772 -3.11 -12.58 19.07
CA HIS A 772 -1.96 -13.38 19.44
C HIS A 772 -2.42 -14.76 19.90
N GLU A 773 -2.29 -15.77 19.03
CA GLU A 773 -2.46 -17.18 19.38
C GLU A 773 -1.08 -17.80 19.65
N GLU A 774 -0.99 -18.85 20.48
CA GLU A 774 0.28 -19.46 20.93
C GLU A 774 1.31 -19.77 19.81
N ARG A 775 0.83 -19.97 18.57
CA ARG A 775 1.66 -20.28 17.40
C ARG A 775 1.50 -19.32 16.22
N ARG A 776 0.66 -18.28 16.33
CA ARG A 776 0.32 -17.38 15.22
C ARG A 776 0.03 -15.97 15.73
N ILE A 777 0.56 -14.98 15.03
CA ILE A 777 0.34 -13.57 15.34
C ILE A 777 -0.26 -12.91 14.10
N ALA A 778 -1.45 -12.33 14.24
CA ALA A 778 -2.09 -11.51 13.23
C ALA A 778 -2.23 -10.08 13.71
N SER A 779 -1.26 -9.24 13.40
CA SER A 779 -1.31 -7.80 13.67
C SER A 779 -1.44 -7.00 12.38
N ASP A 780 -2.33 -6.02 12.39
CA ASP A 780 -2.57 -5.10 11.29
C ASP A 780 -2.53 -3.64 11.75
N ILE A 781 -2.35 -2.76 10.78
CA ILE A 781 -2.25 -1.31 11.02
C ILE A 781 -3.63 -0.67 10.88
N PHE A 782 -4.06 0.00 11.95
CA PHE A 782 -5.27 0.80 11.99
C PHE A 782 -4.92 2.29 12.09
N ASP A 783 -5.43 3.09 11.16
CA ASP A 783 -5.14 4.51 11.08
C ASP A 783 -6.36 5.37 11.39
N LEU A 784 -6.14 6.36 12.24
CA LEU A 784 -7.07 7.42 12.57
C LEU A 784 -6.57 8.73 11.97
N ASP A 785 -7.30 9.27 10.99
CA ASP A 785 -7.05 10.60 10.43
C ASP A 785 -7.78 11.66 11.28
N ILE A 786 -7.10 12.76 11.63
CA ILE A 786 -7.60 13.84 12.51
C ILE A 786 -7.15 15.18 11.90
N ARG A 787 -7.97 16.24 11.95
CA ARG A 787 -7.50 17.62 11.77
C ARG A 787 -7.41 18.33 13.10
N ILE A 788 -6.23 18.88 13.40
CA ILE A 788 -5.96 19.64 14.63
C ILE A 788 -5.81 21.12 14.27
N GLY A 789 -6.69 21.95 14.85
CA GLY A 789 -6.71 23.40 14.69
C GLY A 789 -6.08 24.16 15.86
N VAL A 790 -6.32 25.47 15.89
CA VAL A 790 -5.86 26.39 16.96
C VAL A 790 -6.35 25.89 18.33
N GLY A 791 -5.50 26.03 19.36
CA GLY A 791 -5.81 25.55 20.71
C GLY A 791 -5.93 24.02 20.82
N ASP A 792 -5.33 23.28 19.88
CA ASP A 792 -5.34 21.81 19.84
C ASP A 792 -6.73 21.20 19.64
N GLN A 793 -7.66 21.99 19.10
CA GLN A 793 -9.03 21.56 18.81
C GLN A 793 -9.07 20.50 17.70
N VAL A 794 -9.83 19.43 17.94
CA VAL A 794 -10.20 18.47 16.90
C VAL A 794 -11.27 19.10 16.01
N LEU A 795 -10.98 19.27 14.72
CA LEU A 795 -11.90 19.84 13.74
C LEU A 795 -12.72 18.76 13.01
N GLU A 796 -12.05 17.64 12.68
CA GLU A 796 -12.66 16.46 12.08
C GLU A 796 -11.81 15.23 12.42
N PHE A 797 -12.43 14.04 12.37
CA PHE A 797 -11.69 12.78 12.38
C PHE A 797 -12.38 11.70 11.54
N VAL A 798 -11.61 10.72 11.07
CA VAL A 798 -12.07 9.54 10.31
C VAL A 798 -11.23 8.32 10.70
N GLY A 799 -11.91 7.24 11.10
CA GLY A 799 -11.30 5.97 11.52
C GLY A 799 -11.44 5.69 13.02
N PRO A 800 -10.68 4.75 13.61
CA PRO A 800 -9.57 3.99 13.02
C PRO A 800 -9.99 3.12 11.83
N ARG A 801 -9.09 2.87 10.88
CA ARG A 801 -9.33 2.06 9.66
C ARG A 801 -8.13 1.21 9.29
N GLU A 802 -8.36 -0.04 8.95
CA GLU A 802 -7.35 -0.94 8.42
C GLU A 802 -6.75 -0.44 7.08
N GLU A 803 -5.57 -0.92 6.70
CA GLU A 803 -4.94 -0.55 5.41
C GLU A 803 -5.77 -1.03 4.21
N GLY A 804 -6.43 -2.19 4.35
CA GLY A 804 -7.20 -2.85 3.28
C GLY A 804 -8.58 -2.28 3.00
N GLU A 805 -9.04 -1.29 3.77
CA GLU A 805 -10.36 -0.69 3.57
C GLU A 805 -10.46 -0.10 2.16
N THR A 806 -11.49 -0.49 1.41
CA THR A 806 -11.61 -0.25 -0.04
C THR A 806 -11.42 1.22 -0.43
N GLY A 807 -12.14 2.16 0.21
CA GLY A 807 -12.02 3.59 -0.10
C GLY A 807 -10.64 4.17 0.23
N ARG A 808 -9.93 3.58 1.19
CA ARG A 808 -8.61 4.04 1.62
C ARG A 808 -7.51 3.48 0.74
N TRP A 809 -7.55 2.18 0.47
CA TRP A 809 -6.55 1.50 -0.34
C TRP A 809 -6.54 2.03 -1.78
N TRP A 810 -7.72 2.26 -2.37
CA TRP A 810 -7.84 2.82 -3.71
C TRP A 810 -7.34 4.25 -3.81
N LYS A 811 -7.77 5.12 -2.89
CA LYS A 811 -7.25 6.49 -2.79
C LYS A 811 -5.73 6.50 -2.65
N LYS A 812 -5.18 5.62 -1.81
CA LYS A 812 -3.73 5.45 -1.64
C LYS A 812 -3.05 4.91 -2.90
N LEU A 813 -3.74 4.23 -3.81
CA LEU A 813 -3.17 3.74 -5.06
C LEU A 813 -3.25 4.80 -6.17
N GLU A 814 -4.33 5.58 -6.22
CA GLU A 814 -4.59 6.60 -7.24
C GLU A 814 -3.81 7.89 -7.01
N GLU A 815 -3.64 8.32 -5.76
CA GLU A 815 -2.93 9.57 -5.42
C GLU A 815 -1.39 9.43 -5.50
N ARG A 816 -0.85 8.23 -5.76
CA ARG A 816 0.60 8.06 -5.88
C ARG A 816 1.09 8.63 -7.19
N ARG A 817 1.96 9.63 -7.08
CA ARG A 817 2.74 10.13 -8.22
C ARG A 817 3.79 9.09 -8.63
N TRP A 818 4.79 8.88 -7.78
CA TRP A 818 5.83 7.86 -7.96
C TRP A 818 5.95 6.91 -6.74
N PHE A 819 5.70 7.38 -5.52
CA PHE A 819 5.90 6.65 -4.25
C PHE A 819 4.60 6.19 -3.56
#